data_AF-A0A925TVS4-F1
#
_entry.id   AF-A0A925TVS4-F1
#
_cell.length_a   1.000
_cell.length_b   1.000
_cell.length_c   1.000
_cell.angle_alpha   90.00
_cell.angle_beta   90.00
_cell.angle_gamma   90.00
#
_symmetry.space_group_name_H-M   'P 1'
#
loop_
_entity.id
_entity.type
_entity.pdbx_description
1 polymer ?
#
loop_
_entity_poly.entity_id
_entity_poly.type
_entity_poly.pdbx_seq_one_letter_code
_entity_poly.pdbx_strand_id
1 'polypeptide(L)'
;METNSNYSLLIQKLDAFTRKFYLNKLVRGALFFGAVVISIYLVFSFLEYNFYFSTDVRKILFYSFIAGSVVFISLWILTPLFKYFKLGKQIDHATAAKIIGAHFSQVEDKLLNILQLKETENSVASKELIEASINQKIETIKPVPFSLAINLNKNKKYLKYTLPPLAVLIFILFASPDILRDSNYRLLRNNTFFEKQAPFQFNISNKTLEVIQYNDYELNIKITGEALPDNVMVETSTGSYNMIKNSADEFSFTFNKVPSNTEFNLIANGFNSKEYTLEVIPKPAIINFDVRLNYPDYTRKKDEILKNAGDMIIPEGTDVSWIFNTENTELIDLIFPAEKTKATRDGKNNFSFSKKIFNNQLYKISIANNRIISNDTIQYSIDVIPDAYPQINVQQFADSTDDKFLFFAGEINDDYGFKNLQFHYLLEGTDVKGNTFTKKEGDEKISFINTSLKNPFNYAFDLHQYSLQPGDRVTYFFEVWDNDGVHGSKSTRSSALQYIVPTKEELEEIREESNEEIKNSLEDVLSELDAIKKETEEMQDKLLEKKELNWDDKKKLENLLQRQNNAQQQIEDLKKEFEKNLSMQKEYMEPNPEILEKQEQLQEMFEEVLTDEMKKLYEEIQKLLEELTKEQSLEQMQEMNMNNEQLEKELDRMLELFKQLEMEQKMQETVDKLNELAKEQENASEQTENKQSEKEQNIENQEDISKKFDEIQEDIDKLEEMNKELEDQKDLENTEQSEQQVEEEQQKASEQLQQSQKKQASQSQKNASQKMKEMAQNMQNQMQQMQMQQQQEDMNALRQLLDNLIKLSVDQESLMDELKNTKTNNPKYVDLMANQQKIKEDNKIVEDSLYALAKRVFQISSTITREMESVNNNIDKSLSQLSERSINQANMYQQLTMTSYNNLALLLDEVMQQMQQQMAQSMPGSQMCQKPGGESQLPSMGEMQKQLNEQLKKMKGEMENGQQKGSKEGMSKELAEMAAKQAAIRDALQQMAKELGGGNTEDGKLAKQLQQIAEKMDQTEEDIVNKLLSDEMLKRQQDILTRLLEAADSERERKTDNERQSNTAKEVNRELPPAIEEYIKKRNSEIDLFKTMSPELKPFYKNLVEEYFRSISK
;
A
#
# COMPACT_ATOMS: atom_id res chain seq x y z
N MET A 1 95.59 -33.08 112.69
CA MET A 1 95.57 -33.00 114.16
C MET A 1 94.71 -31.82 114.54
N GLU A 2 93.46 -32.07 114.91
CA GLU A 2 92.65 -31.18 115.75
C GLU A 2 92.24 -32.05 116.95
N THR A 3 92.51 -31.55 118.14
CA THR A 3 92.21 -32.21 119.41
C THR A 3 90.68 -32.32 119.58
N ASN A 4 90.13 -33.52 119.35
CA ASN A 4 88.71 -33.83 119.57
C ASN A 4 88.33 -33.59 121.04
N SER A 5 87.83 -32.39 121.35
CA SER A 5 87.36 -32.06 122.70
C SER A 5 86.12 -32.89 123.03
N ASN A 6 86.00 -33.40 124.26
CA ASN A 6 84.87 -34.24 124.65
C ASN A 6 83.50 -33.53 124.51
N TYR A 7 83.50 -32.20 124.40
CA TYR A 7 82.30 -31.39 124.22
C TYR A 7 81.68 -31.51 122.81
N SER A 8 82.49 -31.67 121.75
CA SER A 8 81.97 -31.89 120.39
C SER A 8 81.19 -33.20 120.29
N LEU A 9 81.64 -34.24 120.99
CA LEU A 9 80.95 -35.52 121.11
C LEU A 9 79.60 -35.38 121.85
N LEU A 10 79.50 -34.50 122.84
CA LEU A 10 78.25 -34.22 123.56
C LEU A 10 77.22 -33.53 122.64
N ILE A 11 77.63 -32.51 121.89
CA ILE A 11 76.76 -31.84 120.90
C ILE A 11 76.30 -32.84 119.84
N GLN A 12 77.19 -33.69 119.34
CA GLN A 12 76.83 -34.72 118.37
C GLN A 12 75.77 -35.69 118.92
N LYS A 13 75.83 -36.05 120.21
CA LYS A 13 74.80 -36.86 120.88
C LYS A 13 73.48 -36.10 121.08
N LEU A 14 73.52 -34.79 121.36
CA LEU A 14 72.31 -33.94 121.43
C LEU A 14 71.63 -33.80 120.06
N ASP A 15 72.41 -33.66 118.99
CA ASP A 15 71.93 -33.63 117.60
C ASP A 15 71.35 -34.96 117.13
N ALA A 16 71.87 -36.09 117.64
CA ALA A 16 71.28 -37.40 117.40
C ALA A 16 69.90 -37.54 118.08
N PHE A 17 69.71 -36.93 119.26
CA PHE A 17 68.43 -36.91 119.96
C PHE A 17 67.39 -36.03 119.25
N THR A 18 67.75 -34.81 118.83
CA THR A 18 66.83 -33.90 118.12
C THR A 18 66.34 -34.50 116.80
N ARG A 19 67.21 -35.18 116.04
CA ARG A 19 66.81 -35.93 114.84
C ARG A 19 65.81 -37.04 115.17
N LYS A 20 66.06 -37.83 116.22
CA LYS A 20 65.14 -38.91 116.63
C LYS A 20 63.78 -38.37 117.14
N PHE A 21 63.75 -37.16 117.69
CA PHE A 21 62.51 -36.48 118.11
C PHE A 21 61.61 -36.12 116.94
N TYR A 22 62.17 -35.48 115.91
CA TYR A 22 61.40 -35.14 114.71
C TYR A 22 61.01 -36.38 113.90
N LEU A 23 61.85 -37.42 113.89
CA LEU A 23 61.49 -38.72 113.32
C LEU A 23 60.26 -39.33 114.02
N ASN A 24 60.19 -39.26 115.35
CA ASN A 24 59.03 -39.73 116.10
C ASN A 24 57.74 -38.94 115.77
N LYS A 25 57.87 -37.61 115.61
CA LYS A 25 56.74 -36.75 115.23
C LYS A 25 56.28 -37.02 113.79
N LEU A 26 57.21 -37.29 112.88
CA LEU A 26 56.91 -37.66 111.49
C LEU A 26 56.18 -39.00 111.42
N VAL A 27 56.67 -40.04 112.10
CA VAL A 27 56.00 -41.36 112.13
C VAL A 27 54.57 -41.25 112.67
N ARG A 28 54.37 -40.45 113.74
CA ARG A 28 53.03 -40.17 114.25
C ARG A 28 52.16 -39.42 113.21
N GLY A 29 52.71 -38.39 112.58
CA GLY A 29 52.01 -37.59 111.56
C GLY A 29 51.60 -38.42 110.34
N ALA A 30 52.48 -39.31 109.87
CA ALA A 30 52.21 -40.21 108.75
C ALA A 30 51.06 -41.21 109.04
N LEU A 31 50.99 -41.75 110.27
CA LEU A 31 49.90 -42.63 110.67
C LEU A 31 48.54 -41.90 110.72
N PHE A 32 48.50 -40.67 111.23
CA PHE A 32 47.28 -39.85 111.23
C PHE A 32 46.87 -39.43 109.81
N PHE A 33 47.83 -39.06 108.97
CA PHE A 33 47.59 -38.76 107.55
C PHE A 33 46.92 -39.95 106.84
N GLY A 34 47.49 -41.15 107.00
CA GLY A 34 46.90 -42.37 106.43
C GLY A 34 45.47 -42.64 106.93
N ALA A 35 45.20 -42.47 108.22
CA ALA A 35 43.87 -42.71 108.77
C ALA A 35 42.82 -41.76 108.18
N VAL A 36 43.12 -40.47 108.10
CA VAL A 36 42.19 -39.43 107.64
C VAL A 36 41.96 -39.51 106.13
N VAL A 37 43.02 -39.58 105.33
CA VAL A 37 42.92 -39.56 103.86
C VAL A 37 42.20 -40.80 103.33
N ILE A 38 42.51 -41.99 103.86
CA ILE A 38 41.84 -43.23 103.45
C ILE A 38 40.35 -43.20 103.81
N SER A 39 40.00 -42.66 104.99
CA SER A 39 38.60 -42.55 105.41
C SER A 39 37.80 -41.60 104.51
N ILE A 40 38.34 -40.41 104.20
CA ILE A 40 37.67 -39.45 103.32
C ILE A 40 37.51 -40.03 101.91
N TYR A 41 38.54 -40.67 101.38
CA TYR A 41 38.49 -41.33 100.08
C TYR A 41 37.36 -42.37 100.00
N LEU A 42 37.24 -43.24 101.02
CA LEU A 42 36.18 -44.25 101.07
C LEU A 42 34.78 -43.65 101.10
N VAL A 43 34.57 -42.57 101.87
CA VAL A 43 33.26 -41.90 101.93
C VAL A 43 32.91 -41.27 100.58
N PHE A 44 33.86 -40.61 99.92
CA PHE A 44 33.61 -39.98 98.63
C PHE A 44 33.33 -41.00 97.52
N SER A 45 34.10 -42.10 97.47
CA SER A 45 33.84 -43.18 96.51
C SER A 45 32.48 -43.83 96.75
N PHE A 46 32.07 -44.04 97.99
CA PHE A 46 30.76 -44.64 98.30
C PHE A 46 29.58 -43.72 97.92
N LEU A 47 29.70 -42.41 98.18
CA LEU A 47 28.67 -41.44 97.83
C LEU A 47 28.52 -41.30 96.31
N GLU A 48 29.63 -41.22 95.56
CA GLU A 48 29.61 -41.14 94.10
C GLU A 48 29.01 -42.40 93.45
N TYR A 49 29.27 -43.58 94.03
CA TYR A 49 28.71 -44.83 93.50
C TYR A 49 27.18 -44.85 93.53
N ASN A 50 26.57 -44.34 94.61
CA ASN A 50 25.12 -44.42 94.83
C ASN A 50 24.35 -43.26 94.19
N PHE A 51 24.89 -42.03 94.23
CA PHE A 51 24.11 -40.83 93.93
C PHE A 51 24.33 -40.22 92.55
N TYR A 52 25.25 -40.74 91.72
CA TYR A 52 25.50 -40.25 90.35
C TYR A 52 25.52 -38.72 90.26
N PHE A 53 26.43 -38.09 91.00
CA PHE A 53 26.38 -36.64 91.20
C PHE A 53 26.62 -35.88 89.87
N SER A 54 26.05 -34.67 89.81
CA SER A 54 26.25 -33.75 88.68
C SER A 54 27.72 -33.37 88.52
N THR A 55 28.06 -32.88 87.33
CA THR A 55 29.40 -32.42 86.95
C THR A 55 30.00 -31.45 87.99
N ASP A 56 29.19 -30.54 88.55
CA ASP A 56 29.64 -29.54 89.51
C ASP A 56 29.95 -30.12 90.89
N VAL A 57 29.10 -31.02 91.39
CA VAL A 57 29.31 -31.66 92.70
C VAL A 57 30.53 -32.57 92.66
N ARG A 58 30.76 -33.30 91.55
CA ARG A 58 31.98 -34.10 91.34
C ARG A 58 33.25 -33.26 91.36
N LYS A 59 33.24 -32.08 90.74
CA LYS A 59 34.38 -31.14 90.80
C LYS A 59 34.67 -30.71 92.23
N ILE A 60 33.64 -30.34 92.98
CA ILE A 60 33.80 -29.92 94.39
C ILE A 60 34.41 -31.06 95.22
N LEU A 61 33.90 -32.29 95.10
CA LEU A 61 34.44 -33.45 95.82
C LEU A 61 35.90 -33.74 95.45
N PHE A 62 36.25 -33.72 94.16
CA PHE A 62 37.61 -33.99 93.69
C PHE A 62 38.62 -32.92 94.16
N TYR A 63 38.32 -31.64 93.95
CA TYR A 63 39.24 -30.56 94.34
C TYR A 63 39.33 -30.39 95.86
N SER A 64 38.24 -30.61 96.61
CA SER A 64 38.28 -30.60 98.08
C SER A 64 39.13 -31.73 98.65
N PHE A 65 39.07 -32.94 98.07
CA PHE A 65 39.93 -34.05 98.46
C PHE A 65 41.42 -33.76 98.24
N ILE A 66 41.76 -33.18 97.08
CA ILE A 66 43.15 -32.79 96.77
C ILE A 66 43.61 -31.69 97.73
N ALA A 67 42.84 -30.62 97.88
CA ALA A 67 43.20 -29.51 98.75
C ALA A 67 43.38 -29.96 100.21
N GLY A 68 42.45 -30.77 100.73
CA GLY A 68 42.53 -31.34 102.08
C GLY A 68 43.76 -32.23 102.28
N SER A 69 44.07 -33.10 101.30
CA SER A 69 45.25 -33.95 101.34
C SER A 69 46.55 -33.15 101.38
N VAL A 70 46.66 -32.08 100.57
CA VAL A 70 47.83 -31.18 100.57
C VAL A 70 47.99 -30.46 101.93
N VAL A 71 46.90 -30.02 102.55
CA VAL A 71 46.95 -29.40 103.89
C VAL A 71 47.43 -30.39 104.95
N PHE A 72 46.91 -31.62 104.97
CA PHE A 72 47.36 -32.62 105.96
C PHE A 72 48.81 -33.07 105.73
N ILE A 73 49.25 -33.21 104.48
CA ILE A 73 50.63 -33.58 104.17
C ILE A 73 51.61 -32.49 104.59
N SER A 74 51.26 -31.22 104.38
CA SER A 74 52.12 -30.09 104.74
C SER A 74 52.24 -29.91 106.25
N LEU A 75 51.13 -30.01 107.00
CA LEU A 75 51.13 -29.86 108.45
C LEU A 75 51.69 -31.06 109.22
N TRP A 76 51.46 -32.30 108.77
CA TRP A 76 51.82 -33.49 109.56
C TRP A 76 53.07 -34.22 109.07
N ILE A 77 53.45 -34.07 107.81
CA ILE A 77 54.62 -34.76 107.24
C ILE A 77 55.73 -33.76 106.88
N LEU A 78 55.45 -32.75 106.05
CA LEU A 78 56.51 -31.84 105.56
C LEU A 78 57.13 -30.99 106.68
N THR A 79 56.33 -30.40 107.57
CA THR A 79 56.89 -29.58 108.66
C THR A 79 57.84 -30.34 109.62
N PRO A 80 57.55 -31.57 110.11
CA PRO A 80 58.54 -32.32 110.88
C PRO A 80 59.70 -32.85 110.03
N LEU A 81 59.48 -33.13 108.74
CA LEU A 81 60.54 -33.57 107.81
C LEU A 81 61.57 -32.45 107.55
N PHE A 82 61.14 -31.22 107.28
CA PHE A 82 62.05 -30.08 107.12
C PHE A 82 62.87 -29.83 108.39
N LYS A 83 62.22 -29.93 109.56
CA LYS A 83 62.91 -29.83 110.85
C LYS A 83 63.87 -30.99 111.13
N TYR A 84 63.69 -32.17 110.53
CA TYR A 84 64.64 -33.28 110.63
C TYR A 84 65.96 -33.00 109.88
N PHE A 85 65.88 -32.38 108.70
CA PHE A 85 67.04 -32.04 107.86
C PHE A 85 67.71 -30.69 108.21
N LYS A 86 67.38 -30.09 109.37
CA LYS A 86 67.89 -28.78 109.83
C LYS A 86 67.46 -27.58 108.96
N LEU A 87 66.40 -27.70 108.16
CA LEU A 87 65.81 -26.60 107.39
C LEU A 87 64.70 -25.94 108.24
N GLY A 88 65.07 -24.95 109.07
CA GLY A 88 64.17 -24.16 109.93
C GLY A 88 64.49 -24.21 111.43
N LYS A 89 63.77 -23.43 112.25
CA LYS A 89 64.00 -23.35 113.72
C LYS A 89 63.80 -24.71 114.40
N GLN A 90 64.90 -25.29 114.93
CA GLN A 90 64.91 -26.52 115.72
C GLN A 90 64.74 -26.24 117.22
N ILE A 91 64.59 -27.30 118.02
CA ILE A 91 64.61 -27.17 119.48
C ILE A 91 66.05 -26.89 119.92
N ASP A 92 66.25 -25.90 120.79
CA ASP A 92 67.56 -25.49 121.28
C ASP A 92 68.20 -26.55 122.20
N HIS A 93 69.53 -26.57 122.30
CA HIS A 93 70.29 -27.57 123.06
C HIS A 93 69.91 -27.60 124.54
N ALA A 94 69.59 -26.44 125.15
CA ALA A 94 69.09 -26.37 126.52
C ALA A 94 67.71 -27.03 126.67
N THR A 95 66.84 -26.88 125.66
CA THR A 95 65.51 -27.52 125.65
C THR A 95 65.63 -29.03 125.44
N ALA A 96 66.54 -29.46 124.56
CA ALA A 96 66.86 -30.87 124.36
C ALA A 96 67.43 -31.51 125.63
N ALA A 97 68.32 -30.82 126.35
CA ALA A 97 68.87 -31.27 127.63
C ALA A 97 67.78 -31.45 128.69
N LYS A 98 66.82 -30.52 128.79
CA LYS A 98 65.67 -30.63 129.71
C LYS A 98 64.78 -31.86 129.41
N ILE A 99 64.52 -32.13 128.13
CA ILE A 99 63.71 -33.30 127.72
C ILE A 99 64.47 -34.62 127.98
N ILE A 100 65.80 -34.63 127.79
CA ILE A 100 66.64 -35.78 128.11
C ILE A 100 66.73 -36.00 129.62
N GLY A 101 66.88 -34.92 130.41
CA GLY A 101 66.96 -34.94 131.87
C GLY A 101 65.74 -35.55 132.54
N ALA A 102 64.53 -35.19 132.07
CA ALA A 102 63.29 -35.79 132.55
C ALA A 102 63.20 -37.32 132.37
N HIS A 103 63.99 -37.90 131.44
CA HIS A 103 64.03 -39.34 131.20
C HIS A 103 65.20 -40.04 131.94
N PHE A 104 66.31 -39.33 132.17
CA PHE A 104 67.50 -39.84 132.85
C PHE A 104 67.84 -38.92 134.03
N SER A 105 67.21 -39.16 135.19
CA SER A 105 67.38 -38.33 136.40
C SER A 105 68.85 -38.19 136.85
N GLN A 106 69.68 -39.19 136.57
CA GLN A 106 71.12 -39.15 136.89
C GLN A 106 71.92 -38.11 136.08
N VAL A 107 71.36 -37.61 134.98
CA VAL A 107 72.06 -36.76 134.00
C VAL A 107 71.51 -35.34 133.94
N GLU A 108 70.27 -35.11 134.43
CA GLU A 108 69.51 -33.86 134.33
C GLU A 108 70.31 -32.60 134.72
N ASP A 109 70.65 -32.46 136.00
CA ASP A 109 71.37 -31.29 136.50
C ASP A 109 72.80 -31.20 135.94
N LYS A 110 73.42 -32.33 135.61
CA LYS A 110 74.81 -32.36 135.15
C LYS A 110 74.93 -31.84 133.72
N LEU A 111 73.99 -32.18 132.84
CA LEU A 111 74.05 -31.84 131.42
C LEU A 111 73.68 -30.37 131.18
N LEU A 112 72.69 -29.86 131.93
CA LEU A 112 72.34 -28.43 131.92
C LEU A 112 73.49 -27.58 132.47
N ASN A 113 74.07 -27.98 133.61
CA ASN A 113 75.22 -27.29 134.19
C ASN A 113 76.42 -27.26 133.23
N ILE A 114 76.73 -28.35 132.52
CA ILE A 114 77.85 -28.37 131.55
C ILE A 114 77.62 -27.40 130.39
N LEU A 115 76.39 -27.31 129.87
CA LEU A 115 76.06 -26.37 128.80
C LEU A 115 76.13 -24.91 129.29
N GLN A 116 75.63 -24.61 130.50
CA GLN A 116 75.72 -23.28 131.11
C GLN A 116 77.17 -22.87 131.48
N LEU A 117 77.98 -23.82 131.95
CA LEU A 117 79.41 -23.60 132.25
C LEU A 117 80.21 -23.28 130.98
N LYS A 118 79.90 -23.90 129.83
CA LYS A 118 80.54 -23.58 128.55
C LYS A 118 80.14 -22.18 128.04
N GLU A 119 78.90 -21.76 128.26
CA GLU A 119 78.47 -20.38 127.94
C GLU A 119 79.22 -19.31 128.75
N THR A 120 79.70 -19.66 129.96
CA THR A 120 80.45 -18.76 130.86
C THR A 120 81.97 -18.73 130.57
N GLU A 121 82.49 -19.67 129.76
CA GLU A 121 83.92 -19.91 129.49
C GLU A 121 84.66 -18.70 128.87
N ASN A 122 83.94 -17.75 128.27
CA ASN A 122 84.54 -16.55 127.67
C ASN A 122 84.82 -15.41 128.67
N SER A 123 84.49 -15.55 129.96
CA SER A 123 84.40 -14.40 130.89
C SER A 123 85.25 -14.44 132.17
N VAL A 124 86.10 -15.46 132.41
CA VAL A 124 86.98 -15.50 133.61
C VAL A 124 88.37 -16.10 133.31
N ALA A 125 89.42 -15.50 133.88
CA ALA A 125 90.85 -15.64 133.55
C ALA A 125 91.54 -17.00 133.90
N SER A 126 90.82 -18.12 133.94
CA SER A 126 91.41 -19.46 134.15
C SER A 126 90.73 -20.55 133.30
N LYS A 127 90.88 -20.43 131.98
CA LYS A 127 90.31 -21.33 130.96
C LYS A 127 90.68 -22.81 131.16
N GLU A 128 91.92 -23.09 131.54
CA GLU A 128 92.41 -24.48 131.67
C GLU A 128 91.72 -25.24 132.81
N LEU A 129 91.39 -24.56 133.92
CA LEU A 129 90.69 -25.18 135.04
C LEU A 129 89.22 -25.46 134.72
N ILE A 130 88.56 -24.55 134.01
CA ILE A 130 87.18 -24.75 133.54
C ILE A 130 87.14 -25.88 132.52
N GLU A 131 88.05 -25.89 131.55
CA GLU A 131 88.11 -26.92 130.51
C GLU A 131 88.46 -28.30 131.07
N ALA A 132 89.35 -28.38 132.07
CA ALA A 132 89.62 -29.62 132.80
C ALA A 132 88.38 -30.10 133.59
N SER A 133 87.66 -29.19 134.27
CA SER A 133 86.44 -29.53 135.01
C SER A 133 85.28 -29.97 134.09
N ILE A 134 85.15 -29.35 132.91
CA ILE A 134 84.18 -29.73 131.88
C ILE A 134 84.53 -31.11 131.34
N ASN A 135 85.81 -31.38 131.01
CA ASN A 135 86.23 -32.69 130.53
C ASN A 135 86.01 -33.80 131.58
N GLN A 136 86.35 -33.56 132.84
CA GLN A 136 86.10 -34.52 133.93
C GLN A 136 84.60 -34.81 134.09
N LYS A 137 83.74 -33.78 134.01
CA LYS A 137 82.28 -33.94 134.10
C LYS A 137 81.70 -34.64 132.86
N ILE A 138 82.21 -34.38 131.65
CA ILE A 138 81.75 -35.03 130.42
C ILE A 138 82.08 -36.54 130.44
N GLU A 139 83.23 -36.96 131.01
CA GLU A 139 83.55 -38.38 131.12
C GLU A 139 82.51 -39.17 131.92
N THR A 140 81.92 -38.57 132.96
CA THR A 140 80.85 -39.22 133.75
C THR A 140 79.55 -39.42 132.97
N ILE A 141 79.30 -38.62 131.92
CA ILE A 141 78.08 -38.67 131.10
C ILE A 141 78.29 -39.50 129.82
N LYS A 142 79.54 -39.74 129.43
CA LYS A 142 79.96 -40.43 128.20
C LYS A 142 79.27 -41.79 127.97
N PRO A 143 78.97 -42.64 128.98
CA PRO A 143 78.31 -43.92 128.77
C PRO A 143 76.81 -43.84 128.39
N VAL A 144 76.12 -42.72 128.64
CA VAL A 144 74.65 -42.64 128.46
C VAL A 144 74.30 -42.25 127.01
N PRO A 145 73.53 -43.07 126.26
CA PRO A 145 73.10 -42.73 124.90
C PRO A 145 71.77 -41.94 124.93
N PHE A 146 71.82 -40.63 124.66
CA PHE A 146 70.66 -39.73 124.71
C PHE A 146 69.52 -40.12 123.74
N SER A 147 69.82 -40.84 122.66
CA SER A 147 68.83 -41.31 121.69
C SER A 147 67.84 -42.34 122.26
N LEU A 148 68.09 -42.98 123.41
CA LEU A 148 67.14 -43.92 124.01
C LEU A 148 65.94 -43.23 124.70
N ALA A 149 66.01 -41.94 125.00
CA ALA A 149 64.89 -41.19 125.61
C ALA A 149 63.63 -41.10 124.71
N ILE A 150 63.74 -41.45 123.42
CA ILE A 150 62.62 -41.43 122.47
C ILE A 150 62.39 -42.84 121.92
N ASN A 151 61.30 -43.45 122.35
CA ASN A 151 60.88 -44.77 121.92
C ASN A 151 59.83 -44.70 120.81
N LEU A 152 60.23 -45.01 119.57
CA LEU A 152 59.36 -45.03 118.39
C LEU A 152 58.25 -46.10 118.50
N ASN A 153 58.43 -47.14 119.33
CA ASN A 153 57.41 -48.18 119.51
C ASN A 153 56.12 -47.66 120.18
N LYS A 154 56.16 -46.52 120.87
CA LYS A 154 54.94 -45.91 121.45
C LYS A 154 53.94 -45.47 120.36
N ASN A 155 54.39 -45.27 119.11
CA ASN A 155 53.51 -44.91 117.99
C ASN A 155 52.62 -46.07 117.51
N LYS A 156 52.91 -47.32 117.92
CA LYS A 156 52.04 -48.48 117.63
C LYS A 156 50.61 -48.29 118.12
N LYS A 157 50.38 -47.48 119.17
CA LYS A 157 49.02 -47.15 119.64
C LYS A 157 48.17 -46.47 118.56
N TYR A 158 48.79 -45.69 117.67
CA TYR A 158 48.07 -44.97 116.61
C TYR A 158 47.72 -45.84 115.40
N LEU A 159 48.34 -47.03 115.24
CA LEU A 159 47.94 -47.99 114.22
C LEU A 159 46.48 -48.42 114.36
N LYS A 160 45.91 -48.42 115.57
CA LYS A 160 44.49 -48.73 115.80
C LYS A 160 43.54 -47.78 115.06
N TYR A 161 43.96 -46.55 114.76
CA TYR A 161 43.15 -45.59 114.01
C TYR A 161 43.32 -45.73 112.50
N THR A 162 44.50 -46.14 112.02
CA THR A 162 44.79 -46.30 110.58
C THR A 162 44.33 -47.65 110.04
N LEU A 163 44.38 -48.72 110.85
CA LEU A 163 44.03 -50.08 110.43
C LEU A 163 42.57 -50.26 109.99
N PRO A 164 41.55 -49.74 110.70
CA PRO A 164 40.15 -49.93 110.30
C PRO A 164 39.82 -49.40 108.89
N PRO A 165 40.11 -48.12 108.53
CA PRO A 165 39.82 -47.64 107.18
C PRO A 165 40.67 -48.34 106.11
N LEU A 166 41.91 -48.74 106.42
CA LEU A 166 42.73 -49.55 105.51
C LEU A 166 42.11 -50.93 105.27
N ALA A 167 41.58 -51.58 106.30
CA ALA A 167 40.92 -52.88 106.17
C ALA A 167 39.62 -52.80 105.36
N VAL A 168 38.83 -51.73 105.53
CA VAL A 168 37.63 -51.48 104.71
C VAL A 168 38.02 -51.26 103.24
N LEU A 169 39.07 -50.50 102.98
CA LEU A 169 39.59 -50.30 101.62
C LEU A 169 40.01 -51.63 100.97
N ILE A 170 40.77 -52.47 101.69
CA ILE A 170 41.18 -53.79 101.21
C ILE A 170 39.95 -54.69 100.99
N PHE A 171 38.97 -54.67 101.90
CA PHE A 171 37.76 -55.47 101.76
C PHE A 171 36.96 -55.07 100.51
N ILE A 172 36.76 -53.78 100.25
CA ILE A 172 36.03 -53.31 99.07
C ILE A 172 36.79 -53.68 97.79
N LEU A 173 38.12 -53.60 97.79
CA LEU A 173 38.95 -54.01 96.64
C LEU A 173 38.72 -55.45 96.19
N PHE A 174 38.39 -56.37 97.11
CA PHE A 174 38.11 -57.77 96.78
C PHE A 174 36.62 -58.09 96.65
N ALA A 175 35.77 -57.51 97.50
CA ALA A 175 34.34 -57.82 97.53
C ALA A 175 33.55 -57.12 96.42
N SER A 176 33.90 -55.87 96.10
CA SER A 176 33.22 -55.09 95.06
C SER A 176 34.18 -54.05 94.48
N PRO A 177 35.10 -54.49 93.59
CA PRO A 177 36.05 -53.58 92.96
C PRO A 177 35.36 -52.48 92.13
N ASP A 178 34.15 -52.73 91.64
CA ASP A 178 33.38 -51.80 90.82
C ASP A 178 33.02 -50.50 91.57
N ILE A 179 32.74 -50.57 92.89
CA ILE A 179 32.48 -49.38 93.71
C ILE A 179 33.66 -48.41 93.67
N LEU A 180 34.89 -48.92 93.62
CA LEU A 180 36.09 -48.08 93.53
C LEU A 180 36.42 -47.75 92.08
N ARG A 181 36.27 -48.70 91.15
CA ARG A 181 36.62 -48.52 89.74
C ARG A 181 35.73 -47.49 89.05
N ASP A 182 34.41 -47.63 89.18
CA ASP A 182 33.45 -46.75 88.50
C ASP A 182 33.42 -45.37 89.14
N SER A 183 33.45 -45.31 90.47
CA SER A 183 33.52 -44.03 91.19
C SER A 183 34.81 -43.28 90.86
N ASN A 184 35.96 -43.96 90.75
CA ASN A 184 37.21 -43.32 90.32
C ASN A 184 37.14 -42.86 88.86
N TYR A 185 36.59 -43.68 87.96
CA TYR A 185 36.43 -43.32 86.56
C TYR A 185 35.59 -42.04 86.40
N ARG A 186 34.50 -41.93 87.19
CA ARG A 186 33.61 -40.76 87.18
C ARG A 186 34.17 -39.54 87.90
N LEU A 187 34.88 -39.71 89.03
CA LEU A 187 35.51 -38.61 89.77
C LEU A 187 36.70 -38.01 89.01
N LEU A 188 37.49 -38.82 88.29
CA LEU A 188 38.59 -38.34 87.45
C LEU A 188 38.08 -37.61 86.20
N ARG A 189 37.00 -38.09 85.57
CA ARG A 189 36.34 -37.46 84.43
C ARG A 189 35.19 -36.56 84.88
N ASN A 190 35.53 -35.56 85.69
CA ASN A 190 34.59 -34.63 86.29
C ASN A 190 33.93 -33.62 85.31
N ASN A 191 34.22 -33.71 84.01
CA ASN A 191 33.65 -32.85 82.96
C ASN A 191 32.72 -33.60 81.98
N THR A 192 32.51 -34.91 82.16
CA THR A 192 31.65 -35.71 81.28
C THR A 192 30.34 -36.07 81.99
N PHE A 193 29.22 -35.87 81.28
CA PHE A 193 27.90 -36.34 81.68
C PHE A 193 27.82 -37.86 81.52
N PHE A 194 27.29 -38.57 82.51
CA PHE A 194 27.18 -40.03 82.51
C PHE A 194 25.71 -40.43 82.63
N GLU A 195 25.20 -41.17 81.65
CA GLU A 195 23.83 -41.68 81.60
C GLU A 195 23.74 -43.11 82.17
N LYS A 196 22.56 -43.46 82.70
CA LYS A 196 22.24 -44.81 83.19
C LYS A 196 21.90 -45.69 81.98
N GLN A 197 22.63 -46.81 81.76
CA GLN A 197 22.42 -47.65 80.57
C GLN A 197 20.99 -48.20 80.47
N ALA A 198 20.37 -48.01 79.30
CA ALA A 198 19.05 -48.52 78.92
C ALA A 198 19.15 -49.93 78.30
N PRO A 199 18.11 -50.77 78.37
CA PRO A 199 18.13 -52.16 77.88
C PRO A 199 17.98 -52.32 76.34
N PHE A 200 17.91 -51.23 75.56
CA PHE A 200 17.75 -51.24 74.09
C PHE A 200 18.38 -50.00 73.42
N GLN A 201 18.64 -50.10 72.10
CA GLN A 201 19.21 -49.02 71.26
C GLN A 201 18.31 -48.69 70.06
N PHE A 202 18.22 -47.40 69.72
CA PHE A 202 17.50 -46.91 68.52
C PHE A 202 18.46 -46.83 67.32
N ASN A 203 18.19 -47.58 66.25
CA ASN A 203 18.92 -47.48 64.99
C ASN A 203 18.00 -46.88 63.90
N ILE A 204 18.43 -45.79 63.26
CA ILE A 204 17.69 -45.22 62.13
C ILE A 204 18.04 -46.01 60.87
N SER A 205 17.03 -46.49 60.16
CA SER A 205 17.18 -47.32 58.94
C SER A 205 17.38 -46.47 57.68
N ASN A 206 17.00 -45.18 57.69
CA ASN A 206 17.17 -44.26 56.57
C ASN A 206 18.66 -43.95 56.31
N LYS A 207 19.07 -43.91 55.03
CA LYS A 207 20.46 -43.63 54.62
C LYS A 207 20.87 -42.16 54.82
N THR A 208 19.95 -41.22 54.63
CA THR A 208 20.16 -39.77 54.80
C THR A 208 18.93 -39.13 55.43
N LEU A 209 19.15 -38.13 56.28
CA LEU A 209 18.10 -37.34 56.95
C LEU A 209 17.87 -36.02 56.19
N GLU A 210 17.51 -36.14 54.91
CA GLU A 210 17.26 -35.00 54.02
C GLU A 210 15.87 -35.13 53.40
N VAL A 211 15.10 -34.04 53.35
CA VAL A 211 13.80 -33.97 52.69
C VAL A 211 13.69 -32.71 51.85
N ILE A 212 13.04 -32.79 50.69
CA ILE A 212 12.70 -31.59 49.90
C ILE A 212 11.59 -30.82 50.63
N GLN A 213 11.69 -29.50 50.67
CA GLN A 213 10.71 -28.64 51.32
C GLN A 213 9.27 -28.95 50.87
N TYR A 214 8.37 -29.08 51.85
CA TYR A 214 6.96 -29.47 51.69
C TYR A 214 6.69 -30.90 51.21
N ASN A 215 7.70 -31.74 51.05
CA ASN A 215 7.48 -33.18 50.86
C ASN A 215 7.33 -33.88 52.22
N ASP A 216 6.70 -35.05 52.18
CA ASP A 216 6.58 -35.93 53.34
C ASP A 216 7.88 -36.74 53.50
N TYR A 217 8.36 -36.90 54.74
CA TYR A 217 9.52 -37.72 55.06
C TYR A 217 9.14 -38.85 56.01
N GLU A 218 9.27 -40.09 55.55
CA GLU A 218 9.05 -41.26 56.39
C GLU A 218 10.34 -41.67 57.11
N LEU A 219 10.37 -41.47 58.43
CA LEU A 219 11.42 -41.91 59.31
C LEU A 219 11.16 -43.36 59.73
N ASN A 220 12.06 -44.27 59.35
CA ASN A 220 12.03 -45.68 59.71
C ASN A 220 13.12 -45.97 60.74
N ILE A 221 12.74 -46.57 61.87
CA ILE A 221 13.67 -46.95 62.94
C ILE A 221 13.55 -48.44 63.26
N LYS A 222 14.67 -49.02 63.65
CA LYS A 222 14.81 -50.39 64.11
C LYS A 222 15.40 -50.41 65.51
N ILE A 223 14.76 -51.11 66.44
CA ILE A 223 15.18 -51.19 67.84
C ILE A 223 15.83 -52.55 68.11
N THR A 224 17.01 -52.54 68.73
CA THR A 224 17.75 -53.75 69.10
C THR A 224 18.08 -53.75 70.59
N GLY A 225 17.72 -54.80 71.33
CA GLY A 225 17.95 -54.89 72.78
C GLY A 225 17.35 -56.15 73.43
N GLU A 226 17.61 -56.35 74.73
CA GLU A 226 17.10 -57.50 75.51
C GLU A 226 15.61 -57.36 75.87
N ALA A 227 15.08 -56.13 75.89
CA ALA A 227 13.67 -55.83 76.12
C ALA A 227 13.19 -54.73 75.15
N LEU A 228 12.29 -55.08 74.22
CA LEU A 228 11.77 -54.16 73.22
C LEU A 228 10.58 -53.35 73.78
N PRO A 229 10.53 -52.02 73.56
CA PRO A 229 9.42 -51.18 73.99
C PRO A 229 8.18 -51.40 73.12
N ASP A 230 6.99 -51.34 73.72
CA ASP A 230 5.74 -51.51 72.96
C ASP A 230 5.35 -50.28 72.14
N ASN A 231 5.72 -49.08 72.61
CA ASN A 231 5.46 -47.80 71.95
C ASN A 231 6.73 -46.94 71.89
N VAL A 232 6.94 -46.27 70.77
CA VAL A 232 8.01 -45.28 70.56
C VAL A 232 7.37 -43.96 70.15
N MET A 233 7.87 -42.87 70.70
CA MET A 233 7.44 -41.52 70.35
C MET A 233 8.59 -40.74 69.69
N VAL A 234 8.26 -39.94 68.69
CA VAL A 234 9.15 -38.89 68.16
C VAL A 234 8.80 -37.61 68.89
N GLU A 235 9.75 -37.05 69.64
CA GLU A 235 9.61 -35.72 70.23
C GLU A 235 10.29 -34.69 69.31
N THR A 236 9.56 -33.61 69.06
CA THR A 236 9.99 -32.46 68.25
C THR A 236 9.69 -31.19 69.03
N SER A 237 10.16 -30.04 68.56
CA SER A 237 9.82 -28.73 69.12
C SER A 237 8.30 -28.44 69.15
N THR A 238 7.51 -29.12 68.31
CA THR A 238 6.05 -28.94 68.22
C THR A 238 5.25 -29.85 69.14
N GLY A 239 5.90 -30.87 69.74
CA GLY A 239 5.26 -31.87 70.59
C GLY A 239 5.78 -33.28 70.35
N SER A 240 5.28 -34.22 71.15
CA SER A 240 5.63 -35.64 71.07
C SER A 240 4.53 -36.43 70.34
N TYR A 241 4.90 -37.20 69.32
CA TYR A 241 3.99 -37.98 68.47
C TYR A 241 4.31 -39.46 68.56
N ASN A 242 3.28 -40.31 68.64
CA ASN A 242 3.46 -41.77 68.62
C ASN A 242 3.87 -42.24 67.21
N MET A 243 4.89 -43.10 67.15
CA MET A 243 5.27 -43.80 65.92
C MET A 243 4.33 -44.98 65.65
N ILE A 244 4.18 -45.33 64.37
CA ILE A 244 3.42 -46.49 63.91
C ILE A 244 4.33 -47.73 64.07
N LYS A 245 3.83 -48.77 64.74
CA LYS A 245 4.54 -50.04 64.93
C LYS A 245 4.33 -50.94 63.72
N ASN A 246 5.38 -51.21 62.95
CA ASN A 246 5.33 -52.05 61.74
C ASN A 246 5.64 -53.52 62.04
N SER A 247 6.57 -53.79 62.98
CA SER A 247 6.90 -55.12 63.49
C SER A 247 7.28 -55.06 64.98
N ALA A 248 7.71 -56.17 65.59
CA ALA A 248 8.18 -56.16 66.98
C ALA A 248 9.40 -55.26 67.21
N ASP A 249 10.22 -55.05 66.18
CA ASP A 249 11.49 -54.32 66.21
C ASP A 249 11.51 -53.07 65.30
N GLU A 250 10.49 -52.81 64.48
CA GLU A 250 10.46 -51.70 63.52
C GLU A 250 9.28 -50.74 63.72
N PHE A 251 9.57 -49.44 63.69
CA PHE A 251 8.60 -48.35 63.81
C PHE A 251 8.80 -47.33 62.70
N SER A 252 7.73 -46.71 62.21
CA SER A 252 7.80 -45.60 61.26
C SER A 252 7.01 -44.38 61.72
N PHE A 253 7.46 -43.21 61.29
CA PHE A 253 6.77 -41.94 61.50
C PHE A 253 6.94 -41.04 60.29
N THR A 254 5.83 -40.50 59.79
CA THR A 254 5.85 -39.60 58.63
C THR A 254 5.79 -38.16 59.09
N PHE A 255 6.84 -37.40 58.82
CA PHE A 255 6.81 -35.94 58.90
C PHE A 255 6.08 -35.42 57.68
N ASN A 256 4.88 -34.86 57.88
CA ASN A 256 4.07 -34.34 56.78
C ASN A 256 4.51 -32.93 56.40
N LYS A 257 4.74 -32.69 55.10
CA LYS A 257 5.03 -31.39 54.47
C LYS A 257 6.04 -30.53 55.26
N VAL A 258 7.26 -31.02 55.42
CA VAL A 258 8.27 -30.37 56.29
C VAL A 258 8.69 -29.00 55.71
N PRO A 259 8.41 -27.87 56.40
CA PRO A 259 8.67 -26.54 55.86
C PRO A 259 10.09 -26.02 56.10
N SER A 260 10.75 -26.48 57.19
CA SER A 260 12.08 -26.05 57.62
C SER A 260 12.78 -27.15 58.42
N ASN A 261 14.10 -27.01 58.62
CA ASN A 261 14.90 -27.95 59.40
C ASN A 261 14.23 -28.27 60.74
N THR A 262 14.09 -29.56 61.05
CA THR A 262 13.36 -30.03 62.23
C THR A 262 14.29 -30.87 63.10
N GLU A 263 14.51 -30.42 64.34
CA GLU A 263 15.22 -31.16 65.37
C GLU A 263 14.25 -32.14 66.06
N PHE A 264 14.70 -33.40 66.23
CA PHE A 264 13.89 -34.44 66.84
C PHE A 264 14.73 -35.44 67.65
N ASN A 265 14.12 -36.06 68.64
CA ASN A 265 14.65 -37.16 69.44
C ASN A 265 13.58 -38.28 69.56
N LEU A 266 14.01 -39.49 69.89
CA LEU A 266 13.14 -40.66 70.04
C LEU A 266 13.01 -41.01 71.52
N ILE A 267 11.78 -41.23 71.99
CA ILE A 267 11.46 -41.57 73.38
C ILE A 267 10.77 -42.93 73.43
N ALA A 268 11.28 -43.85 74.23
CA ALA A 268 10.59 -45.09 74.55
C ALA A 268 10.85 -45.50 76.00
N ASN A 269 9.80 -45.93 76.72
CA ASN A 269 9.88 -46.41 78.11
C ASN A 269 10.69 -45.51 79.08
N GLY A 270 10.65 -44.18 78.87
CA GLY A 270 11.36 -43.19 79.70
C GLY A 270 12.85 -42.99 79.37
N PHE A 271 13.34 -43.56 78.26
CA PHE A 271 14.70 -43.35 77.74
C PHE A 271 14.66 -42.57 76.43
N ASN A 272 15.61 -41.64 76.27
CA ASN A 272 15.71 -40.75 75.12
C ASN A 272 16.90 -41.17 74.22
N SER A 273 16.75 -41.02 72.91
CA SER A 273 17.87 -41.12 71.97
C SER A 273 18.73 -39.85 71.98
N LYS A 274 19.86 -39.91 71.27
CA LYS A 274 20.55 -38.69 70.82
C LYS A 274 19.62 -37.83 69.96
N GLU A 275 19.91 -36.53 69.91
CA GLU A 275 19.21 -35.56 69.08
C GLU A 275 19.62 -35.73 67.61
N TYR A 276 18.65 -35.64 66.70
CA TYR A 276 18.81 -35.73 65.26
C TYR A 276 18.22 -34.49 64.60
N THR A 277 18.75 -34.11 63.44
CA THR A 277 18.23 -32.99 62.65
C THR A 277 17.83 -33.50 61.27
N LEU A 278 16.58 -33.27 60.88
CA LEU A 278 16.10 -33.46 59.52
C LEU A 278 16.38 -32.18 58.72
N GLU A 279 17.29 -32.26 57.75
CA GLU A 279 17.65 -31.12 56.89
C GLU A 279 16.64 -30.98 55.74
N VAL A 280 16.10 -29.77 55.57
CA VAL A 280 15.16 -29.45 54.50
C VAL A 280 15.92 -28.80 53.34
N ILE A 281 15.86 -29.43 52.18
CA ILE A 281 16.40 -28.90 50.92
C ILE A 281 15.36 -27.92 50.35
N PRO A 282 15.67 -26.61 50.22
CA PRO A 282 14.72 -25.63 49.76
C PRO A 282 14.30 -25.91 48.32
N LYS A 283 12.99 -25.90 48.06
CA LYS A 283 12.42 -26.18 46.73
C LYS A 283 12.47 -24.89 45.88
N PRO A 284 13.02 -24.91 44.66
CA PRO A 284 12.96 -23.76 43.77
C PRO A 284 11.50 -23.50 43.36
N ALA A 285 11.08 -22.24 43.36
CA ALA A 285 9.72 -21.84 42.98
C ALA A 285 9.70 -20.48 42.25
N ILE A 286 8.79 -20.33 41.29
CA ILE A 286 8.46 -19.04 40.66
C ILE A 286 7.34 -18.41 41.48
N ILE A 287 7.56 -17.21 42.02
CA ILE A 287 6.55 -16.46 42.78
C ILE A 287 5.58 -15.79 41.81
N ASN A 288 6.12 -15.05 40.85
CA ASN A 288 5.40 -14.43 39.76
C ASN A 288 6.33 -14.23 38.56
N PHE A 289 5.75 -14.01 37.39
CA PHE A 289 6.50 -13.58 36.22
C PHE A 289 5.66 -12.61 35.39
N ASP A 290 6.31 -11.56 34.91
CA ASP A 290 5.70 -10.57 34.02
C ASP A 290 6.29 -10.73 32.62
N VAL A 291 5.45 -10.57 31.60
CA VAL A 291 5.86 -10.57 30.20
C VAL A 291 5.66 -9.17 29.64
N ARG A 292 6.74 -8.53 29.21
CA ARG A 292 6.68 -7.25 28.51
C ARG A 292 6.69 -7.52 27.01
N LEU A 293 5.66 -7.01 26.33
CA LEU A 293 5.48 -7.10 24.89
C LEU A 293 5.84 -5.74 24.30
N ASN A 294 6.95 -5.68 23.56
CA ASN A 294 7.31 -4.53 22.76
C ASN A 294 6.89 -4.80 21.31
N TYR A 295 5.80 -4.15 20.90
CA TYR A 295 5.22 -4.37 19.58
C TYR A 295 6.01 -3.60 18.52
N PRO A 296 6.13 -4.11 17.28
CA PRO A 296 6.80 -3.39 16.21
C PRO A 296 6.14 -2.03 15.92
N ASP A 297 6.96 -1.00 15.69
CA ASP A 297 6.50 0.39 15.50
C ASP A 297 5.45 0.54 14.38
N TYR A 298 5.57 -0.24 13.29
CA TYR A 298 4.65 -0.18 12.14
C TYR A 298 3.21 -0.56 12.51
N THR A 299 3.02 -1.40 13.55
CA THR A 299 1.70 -1.81 14.02
C THR A 299 0.94 -0.71 14.78
N ARG A 300 1.64 0.37 15.17
CA ARG A 300 1.14 1.48 16.00
C ARG A 300 0.49 1.05 17.33
N LYS A 301 0.70 -0.20 17.76
CA LYS A 301 0.23 -0.71 19.06
C LYS A 301 1.14 -0.18 20.17
N LYS A 302 0.54 0.10 21.33
CA LYS A 302 1.29 0.50 22.54
C LYS A 302 1.81 -0.73 23.25
N ASP A 303 3.04 -0.64 23.76
CA ASP A 303 3.65 -1.68 24.59
C ASP A 303 2.73 -2.11 25.73
N GLU A 304 2.70 -3.43 25.97
CA GLU A 304 1.82 -4.07 26.94
C GLU A 304 2.62 -4.89 27.94
N ILE A 305 2.12 -4.98 29.18
CA ILE A 305 2.72 -5.81 30.23
C ILE A 305 1.66 -6.79 30.73
N LEU A 306 1.88 -8.07 30.45
CA LEU A 306 1.04 -9.16 30.93
C LEU A 306 1.60 -9.69 32.25
N LYS A 307 0.76 -9.70 33.30
CA LYS A 307 1.16 -10.16 34.64
C LYS A 307 0.72 -11.59 34.87
N ASN A 308 1.65 -12.49 35.18
CA ASN A 308 1.42 -13.92 35.41
C ASN A 308 0.68 -14.66 34.27
N ALA A 309 0.77 -14.16 33.04
CA ALA A 309 0.21 -14.82 31.87
C ALA A 309 1.35 -15.40 31.04
N GLY A 310 1.28 -16.71 30.76
CA GLY A 310 2.24 -17.38 29.89
C GLY A 310 1.74 -17.59 28.47
N ASP A 311 0.43 -17.73 28.28
CA ASP A 311 -0.17 -17.81 26.96
C ASP A 311 -0.39 -16.39 26.39
N MET A 312 0.01 -16.16 25.14
CA MET A 312 -0.03 -14.84 24.53
C MET A 312 -0.33 -14.91 23.03
N ILE A 313 -1.06 -13.91 22.54
CA ILE A 313 -1.34 -13.69 21.11
C ILE A 313 -0.68 -12.38 20.70
N ILE A 314 0.31 -12.45 19.80
CA ILE A 314 1.15 -11.29 19.46
C ILE A 314 1.30 -11.14 17.94
N PRO A 315 1.46 -9.91 17.42
CA PRO A 315 1.90 -9.70 16.04
C PRO A 315 3.29 -10.28 15.80
N GLU A 316 3.56 -10.67 14.57
CA GLU A 316 4.88 -11.12 14.16
C GLU A 316 5.98 -10.08 14.40
N GLY A 317 7.17 -10.52 14.81
CA GLY A 317 8.31 -9.64 15.04
C GLY A 317 8.31 -8.92 16.40
N THR A 318 7.31 -9.18 17.25
CA THR A 318 7.22 -8.65 18.62
C THR A 318 8.41 -9.14 19.47
N ASP A 319 9.03 -8.21 20.20
CA ASP A 319 10.10 -8.49 21.16
C ASP A 319 9.50 -8.82 22.53
N VAL A 320 9.56 -10.10 22.91
CA VAL A 320 8.98 -10.61 24.16
C VAL A 320 10.05 -10.71 25.24
N SER A 321 9.84 -10.00 26.35
CA SER A 321 10.75 -10.01 27.50
C SER A 321 10.08 -10.60 28.73
N TRP A 322 10.53 -11.77 29.17
CA TRP A 322 10.08 -12.42 30.42
C TRP A 322 10.91 -11.95 31.60
N ILE A 323 10.22 -11.59 32.68
CA ILE A 323 10.82 -11.16 33.95
C ILE A 323 10.27 -12.06 35.05
N PHE A 324 11.13 -12.93 35.58
CA PHE A 324 10.78 -13.89 36.62
C PHE A 324 11.22 -13.38 37.98
N ASN A 325 10.34 -13.51 38.97
CA ASN A 325 10.67 -13.39 40.38
C ASN A 325 10.58 -14.78 41.02
N THR A 326 11.68 -15.22 41.61
CA THR A 326 11.85 -16.61 42.06
C THR A 326 12.36 -16.68 43.49
N GLU A 327 12.07 -17.81 44.14
CA GLU A 327 12.60 -18.15 45.44
C GLU A 327 13.48 -19.40 45.32
N ASN A 328 14.62 -19.41 46.03
CA ASN A 328 15.53 -20.55 46.11
C ASN A 328 15.92 -21.17 44.75
N THR A 329 15.97 -20.35 43.70
CA THR A 329 16.22 -20.74 42.31
C THR A 329 17.54 -20.14 41.83
N GLU A 330 18.38 -20.98 41.22
CA GLU A 330 19.68 -20.54 40.69
C GLU A 330 19.71 -20.48 39.17
N LEU A 331 18.90 -21.31 38.52
CA LEU A 331 18.84 -21.42 37.07
C LEU A 331 17.40 -21.57 36.60
N ILE A 332 17.07 -20.81 35.55
CA ILE A 332 15.81 -20.92 34.80
C ILE A 332 16.18 -21.24 33.35
N ASP A 333 15.69 -22.37 32.85
CA ASP A 333 15.79 -22.75 31.44
C ASP A 333 14.45 -22.47 30.75
N LEU A 334 14.49 -21.73 29.64
CA LEU A 334 13.38 -21.64 28.69
C LEU A 334 13.66 -22.59 27.53
N ILE A 335 12.80 -23.58 27.35
CA ILE A 335 12.92 -24.61 26.34
C ILE A 335 11.91 -24.28 25.23
N PHE A 336 12.43 -23.85 24.09
CA PHE A 336 11.69 -23.71 22.84
C PHE A 336 11.88 -24.97 21.99
N PRO A 337 11.05 -25.22 20.96
CA PRO A 337 11.10 -26.46 20.17
C PRO A 337 12.46 -26.69 19.48
N ALA A 338 13.14 -25.61 19.09
CA ALA A 338 14.43 -25.66 18.40
C ALA A 338 15.65 -25.43 19.32
N GLU A 339 15.45 -24.87 20.52
CA GLU A 339 16.57 -24.38 21.34
C GLU A 339 16.22 -24.37 22.83
N LYS A 340 17.18 -24.75 23.66
CA LYS A 340 17.12 -24.60 25.12
C LYS A 340 18.01 -23.43 25.54
N THR A 341 17.42 -22.35 26.05
CA THR A 341 18.13 -21.14 26.46
C THR A 341 18.03 -20.91 27.98
N LYS A 342 19.02 -20.23 28.54
CA LYS A 342 19.07 -19.88 29.96
C LYS A 342 18.67 -18.43 30.17
N ALA A 343 17.84 -18.15 31.18
CA ALA A 343 17.54 -16.78 31.58
C ALA A 343 18.75 -16.13 32.27
N THR A 344 18.95 -14.85 32.03
CA THR A 344 20.01 -14.06 32.68
C THR A 344 19.57 -13.69 34.08
N ARG A 345 20.43 -13.89 35.07
CA ARG A 345 20.14 -13.56 36.48
C ARG A 345 20.40 -12.07 36.72
N ASP A 346 19.37 -11.34 37.14
CA ASP A 346 19.42 -9.89 37.41
C ASP A 346 19.14 -9.61 38.90
N GLY A 347 20.07 -10.00 39.76
CA GLY A 347 19.96 -9.86 41.22
C GLY A 347 19.85 -11.20 41.96
N LYS A 348 19.34 -11.19 43.21
CA LYS A 348 19.30 -12.40 44.06
C LYS A 348 18.18 -13.37 43.68
N ASN A 349 17.03 -12.84 43.24
CA ASN A 349 15.80 -13.60 43.01
C ASN A 349 15.16 -13.32 41.63
N ASN A 350 15.70 -12.37 40.85
CA ASN A 350 15.10 -11.99 39.58
C ASN A 350 15.91 -12.55 38.40
N PHE A 351 15.19 -12.94 37.36
CA PHE A 351 15.77 -13.40 36.10
C PHE A 351 15.04 -12.75 34.93
N SER A 352 15.76 -12.46 33.86
CA SER A 352 15.22 -11.87 32.65
C SER A 352 15.66 -12.64 31.41
N PHE A 353 14.76 -12.80 30.44
CA PHE A 353 15.07 -13.35 29.12
C PHE A 353 14.30 -12.55 28.07
N SER A 354 14.91 -12.29 26.92
CA SER A 354 14.25 -11.60 25.81
C SER A 354 14.49 -12.35 24.51
N LYS A 355 13.45 -12.47 23.69
CA LYS A 355 13.50 -13.12 22.38
C LYS A 355 12.45 -12.52 21.44
N LYS A 356 12.85 -12.30 20.19
CA LYS A 356 11.94 -11.94 19.10
C LYS A 356 11.21 -13.17 18.58
N ILE A 357 9.90 -13.08 18.37
CA ILE A 357 9.06 -14.21 17.96
C ILE A 357 8.50 -13.99 16.56
N PHE A 358 8.64 -14.99 15.70
CA PHE A 358 8.18 -14.95 14.30
C PHE A 358 7.12 -16.01 13.98
N ASN A 359 7.13 -17.15 14.67
CA ASN A 359 6.23 -18.28 14.38
C ASN A 359 5.54 -18.77 15.64
N ASN A 360 4.37 -19.40 15.45
CA ASN A 360 3.64 -20.07 16.51
C ASN A 360 4.52 -21.12 17.18
N GLN A 361 4.67 -21.05 18.50
CA GLN A 361 5.51 -21.99 19.23
C GLN A 361 5.06 -22.19 20.66
N LEU A 362 5.27 -23.41 21.15
CA LEU A 362 5.13 -23.76 22.54
C LEU A 362 6.46 -23.57 23.24
N TYR A 363 6.45 -22.98 24.44
CA TYR A 363 7.66 -22.87 25.25
C TYR A 363 7.43 -23.48 26.64
N LYS A 364 8.49 -24.03 27.20
CA LYS A 364 8.47 -24.64 28.53
C LYS A 364 9.45 -23.94 29.44
N ILE A 365 9.05 -23.65 30.66
CA ILE A 365 9.91 -23.07 31.69
C ILE A 365 10.28 -24.18 32.68
N SER A 366 11.58 -24.36 32.91
CA SER A 366 12.14 -25.28 33.90
C SER A 366 12.96 -24.49 34.92
N ILE A 367 12.83 -24.84 36.20
CA ILE A 367 13.59 -24.19 37.28
C ILE A 367 14.45 -25.20 38.03
N ALA A 368 15.65 -24.78 38.43
CA ALA A 368 16.59 -25.60 39.16
C ALA A 368 17.40 -24.79 40.18
N ASN A 369 17.91 -25.49 41.20
CA ASN A 369 18.94 -24.99 42.10
C ASN A 369 20.07 -26.02 42.25
N ASN A 370 21.14 -25.68 42.99
CA ASN A 370 22.32 -26.55 43.07
C ASN A 370 22.08 -27.94 43.69
N ARG A 371 20.96 -28.12 44.42
CA ARG A 371 20.63 -29.38 45.10
C ARG A 371 19.45 -30.13 44.47
N ILE A 372 18.58 -29.42 43.75
CA ILE A 372 17.39 -29.95 43.10
C ILE A 372 17.43 -29.58 41.62
N ILE A 373 17.72 -30.58 40.79
CA ILE A 373 17.52 -30.55 39.35
C ILE A 373 16.12 -31.09 39.11
N SER A 374 15.11 -30.22 39.13
CA SER A 374 13.74 -30.62 38.83
C SER A 374 13.53 -30.74 37.31
N ASN A 375 12.80 -31.77 36.88
CA ASN A 375 12.28 -31.90 35.52
C ASN A 375 10.85 -31.35 35.36
N ASP A 376 10.30 -30.75 36.43
CA ASP A 376 8.99 -30.12 36.37
C ASP A 376 9.06 -28.90 35.43
N THR A 377 8.28 -28.96 34.36
CA THR A 377 8.19 -27.90 33.36
C THR A 377 6.77 -27.35 33.29
N ILE A 378 6.65 -26.04 33.16
CA ILE A 378 5.38 -25.36 32.89
C ILE A 378 5.35 -25.01 31.41
N GLN A 379 4.33 -25.46 30.68
CA GLN A 379 4.19 -25.25 29.24
C GLN A 379 3.19 -24.14 28.96
N TYR A 380 3.51 -23.28 28.00
CA TYR A 380 2.68 -22.18 27.52
C TYR A 380 2.73 -22.08 25.99
N SER A 381 1.76 -21.40 25.38
CA SER A 381 1.66 -21.17 23.93
C SER A 381 1.83 -19.71 23.54
N ILE A 382 2.55 -19.49 22.45
CA ILE A 382 2.66 -18.19 21.78
C ILE A 382 2.02 -18.33 20.40
N ASP A 383 0.90 -17.65 20.19
CA ASP A 383 0.21 -17.56 18.91
C ASP A 383 0.62 -16.25 18.23
N VAL A 384 1.16 -16.36 17.02
CA VAL A 384 1.62 -15.25 16.20
C VAL A 384 0.60 -14.96 15.12
N ILE A 385 0.18 -13.70 15.03
CA ILE A 385 -0.65 -13.21 13.92
C ILE A 385 0.31 -12.66 12.86
N PRO A 386 0.45 -13.33 11.69
CA PRO A 386 1.28 -12.84 10.60
C PRO A 386 0.65 -11.60 9.97
N ASP A 387 1.51 -10.74 9.44
CA ASP A 387 1.11 -9.54 8.71
C ASP A 387 0.56 -9.92 7.32
N ALA A 388 -0.64 -9.44 6.98
CA ALA A 388 -1.31 -9.80 5.74
C ALA A 388 -0.68 -9.10 4.52
N TYR A 389 -1.17 -9.43 3.32
CA TYR A 389 -0.87 -8.65 2.12
C TYR A 389 -1.94 -7.57 1.94
N PRO A 390 -1.59 -6.38 1.43
CA PRO A 390 -2.56 -5.31 1.20
C PRO A 390 -3.54 -5.72 0.09
N GLN A 391 -4.80 -5.31 0.20
CA GLN A 391 -5.82 -5.56 -0.81
C GLN A 391 -6.09 -4.30 -1.63
N ILE A 392 -6.24 -4.46 -2.94
CA ILE A 392 -6.58 -3.39 -3.87
C ILE A 392 -7.74 -3.81 -4.76
N ASN A 393 -8.74 -2.94 -4.90
CA ASN A 393 -9.83 -3.10 -5.86
C ASN A 393 -9.95 -1.82 -6.70
N VAL A 394 -10.03 -1.97 -8.03
CA VAL A 394 -10.04 -0.85 -8.98
C VAL A 394 -11.13 -1.07 -10.01
N GLN A 395 -11.87 -0.01 -10.33
CA GLN A 395 -12.85 0.03 -11.40
C GLN A 395 -12.43 1.11 -12.41
N GLN A 396 -12.47 0.75 -13.70
CA GLN A 396 -12.22 1.65 -14.82
C GLN A 396 -13.55 2.20 -15.33
N PHE A 397 -13.57 3.49 -15.66
CA PHE A 397 -14.65 4.18 -16.33
C PHE A 397 -14.08 4.84 -17.58
N ALA A 398 -14.70 4.58 -18.74
CA ALA A 398 -14.39 5.24 -20.00
C ALA A 398 -15.32 6.46 -20.18
N ASP A 399 -14.80 7.54 -20.75
CA ASP A 399 -15.61 8.67 -21.19
C ASP A 399 -16.16 8.36 -22.59
N SER A 400 -17.48 8.45 -22.77
CA SER A 400 -18.12 8.19 -24.07
C SER A 400 -17.76 9.21 -25.15
N THR A 401 -17.20 10.36 -24.76
CA THR A 401 -16.75 11.41 -25.68
C THR A 401 -15.25 11.39 -25.95
N ASP A 402 -14.47 10.65 -25.15
CA ASP A 402 -13.01 10.65 -25.21
C ASP A 402 -12.42 9.34 -24.66
N ASP A 403 -12.19 8.39 -25.56
CA ASP A 403 -11.68 7.05 -25.21
C ASP A 403 -10.22 7.07 -24.72
N LYS A 404 -9.50 8.17 -24.94
CA LYS A 404 -8.10 8.35 -24.52
C LYS A 404 -7.98 8.84 -23.08
N PHE A 405 -9.07 9.25 -22.44
CA PHE A 405 -9.08 9.69 -21.05
C PHE A 405 -9.68 8.62 -20.12
N LEU A 406 -8.82 7.90 -19.40
CA LEU A 406 -9.23 6.77 -18.58
C LEU A 406 -9.36 7.16 -17.11
N PHE A 407 -10.56 7.03 -16.55
CA PHE A 407 -10.80 7.29 -15.14
C PHE A 407 -10.79 6.01 -14.31
N PHE A 408 -10.11 6.04 -13.18
CA PHE A 408 -10.03 4.94 -12.24
C PHE A 408 -10.52 5.38 -10.87
N ALA A 409 -11.43 4.59 -10.29
CA ALA A 409 -11.80 4.69 -8.89
C ALA A 409 -11.48 3.37 -8.20
N GLY A 410 -10.72 3.44 -7.11
CA GLY A 410 -10.29 2.26 -6.37
C GLY A 410 -10.33 2.43 -4.87
N GLU A 411 -10.22 1.32 -4.16
CA GLU A 411 -10.08 1.28 -2.70
C GLU A 411 -8.94 0.33 -2.33
N ILE A 412 -8.05 0.81 -1.46
CA ILE A 412 -7.00 0.00 -0.84
C ILE A 412 -7.34 -0.28 0.63
N ASN A 413 -7.11 -1.52 1.06
CA ASN A 413 -7.41 -2.01 2.42
C ASN A 413 -6.21 -2.77 2.98
N ASP A 414 -5.86 -2.48 4.24
CA ASP A 414 -4.75 -3.16 4.93
C ASP A 414 -4.99 -3.17 6.45
N ASP A 415 -4.26 -4.02 7.19
CA ASP A 415 -4.41 -4.21 8.64
C ASP A 415 -3.55 -3.24 9.48
N TYR A 416 -2.34 -2.89 9.02
CA TYR A 416 -1.42 -1.98 9.72
C TYR A 416 -1.07 -0.70 8.95
N GLY A 417 -1.30 -0.68 7.63
CA GLY A 417 -1.33 0.53 6.80
C GLY A 417 -0.36 0.50 5.61
N PHE A 418 -0.48 1.52 4.76
CA PHE A 418 0.20 1.55 3.47
C PHE A 418 1.48 2.38 3.48
N LYS A 419 2.43 2.01 2.62
CA LYS A 419 3.66 2.76 2.39
C LYS A 419 3.68 3.49 1.05
N ASN A 420 3.20 2.86 -0.02
CA ASN A 420 3.22 3.45 -1.35
C ASN A 420 2.05 2.92 -2.21
N LEU A 421 1.51 3.76 -3.08
CA LEU A 421 0.55 3.38 -4.11
C LEU A 421 1.06 3.97 -5.43
N GLN A 422 1.28 3.10 -6.42
CA GLN A 422 1.82 3.49 -7.72
C GLN A 422 0.92 3.00 -8.85
N PHE A 423 0.78 3.84 -9.87
CA PHE A 423 0.23 3.46 -11.16
C PHE A 423 1.40 3.14 -12.10
N HIS A 424 1.42 1.94 -12.65
CA HIS A 424 2.42 1.49 -13.61
C HIS A 424 1.77 1.39 -14.98
N TYR A 425 2.44 1.93 -16.00
CA TYR A 425 2.01 1.80 -17.37
C TYR A 425 3.19 1.39 -18.27
N LEU A 426 2.89 0.58 -19.27
CA LEU A 426 3.80 0.09 -20.28
C LEU A 426 3.17 0.36 -21.65
N LEU A 427 3.80 1.24 -22.42
CA LEU A 427 3.48 1.46 -23.82
C LEU A 427 4.32 0.52 -24.68
N GLU A 428 3.63 -0.30 -25.46
CA GLU A 428 4.18 -1.22 -26.44
C GLU A 428 3.75 -0.75 -27.83
N GLY A 429 4.70 -0.59 -28.73
CA GLY A 429 4.43 -0.39 -30.15
C GLY A 429 4.52 -1.69 -30.92
N THR A 430 3.85 -1.76 -32.06
CA THR A 430 3.87 -2.93 -32.94
C THR A 430 4.71 -2.59 -34.18
N ASP A 431 5.69 -3.44 -34.52
CA ASP A 431 6.47 -3.32 -35.76
C ASP A 431 5.70 -3.90 -36.96
N VAL A 432 6.13 -3.63 -38.19
CA VAL A 432 5.53 -4.07 -39.48
C VAL A 432 5.33 -5.60 -39.57
N LYS A 433 6.01 -6.36 -38.71
CA LYS A 433 5.90 -7.83 -38.59
C LYS A 433 4.98 -8.32 -37.47
N GLY A 434 4.22 -7.44 -36.82
CA GLY A 434 3.36 -7.78 -35.68
C GLY A 434 4.12 -8.02 -34.35
N ASN A 435 5.42 -7.70 -34.28
CA ASN A 435 6.21 -7.87 -33.06
C ASN A 435 6.06 -6.65 -32.15
N THR A 436 5.68 -6.89 -30.89
CA THR A 436 5.56 -5.84 -29.87
C THR A 436 6.92 -5.45 -29.31
N PHE A 437 7.23 -4.16 -29.28
CA PHE A 437 8.42 -3.58 -28.63
C PHE A 437 8.02 -2.50 -27.64
N THR A 438 8.74 -2.38 -26.52
CA THR A 438 8.44 -1.35 -25.52
C THR A 438 8.85 0.03 -26.03
N LYS A 439 7.88 0.94 -26.18
CA LYS A 439 8.08 2.36 -26.50
C LYS A 439 8.47 3.16 -25.26
N LYS A 440 7.73 2.98 -24.15
CA LYS A 440 7.89 3.76 -22.91
C LYS A 440 7.33 3.00 -21.72
N GLU A 441 8.01 3.08 -20.58
CA GLU A 441 7.48 2.63 -19.28
C GLU A 441 7.53 3.80 -18.29
N GLY A 442 6.60 3.81 -17.33
CA GLY A 442 6.59 4.82 -16.28
C GLY A 442 5.77 4.39 -15.07
N ASP A 443 6.08 5.04 -13.95
CA ASP A 443 5.42 4.84 -12.67
C ASP A 443 5.06 6.18 -12.02
N GLU A 444 3.78 6.33 -11.67
CA GLU A 444 3.25 7.54 -11.02
C GLU A 444 2.80 7.25 -9.59
N LYS A 445 3.19 8.12 -8.65
CA LYS A 445 2.81 7.97 -7.24
C LYS A 445 1.47 8.62 -6.96
N ILE A 446 0.56 7.84 -6.38
CA ILE A 446 -0.77 8.30 -5.99
C ILE A 446 -0.77 8.64 -4.50
N SER A 447 -1.28 9.83 -4.15
CA SER A 447 -1.38 10.26 -2.76
C SER A 447 -2.56 9.60 -2.05
N PHE A 448 -2.35 9.16 -0.80
CA PHE A 448 -3.39 8.58 0.06
C PHE A 448 -3.22 9.04 1.53
N ILE A 449 -4.24 8.81 2.36
CA ILE A 449 -4.23 9.22 3.77
C ILE A 449 -3.66 8.08 4.64
N ASN A 450 -2.42 8.26 5.12
CA ASN A 450 -1.66 7.24 5.88
C ASN A 450 -2.21 6.95 7.31
N THR A 451 -3.29 7.61 7.72
CA THR A 451 -3.96 7.36 9.01
C THR A 451 -5.14 6.40 8.91
N SER A 452 -5.64 6.12 7.71
CA SER A 452 -6.77 5.22 7.51
C SER A 452 -6.31 3.83 7.06
N LEU A 453 -6.93 2.78 7.61
CA LEU A 453 -6.75 1.38 7.19
C LEU A 453 -7.47 1.06 5.87
N LYS A 454 -8.39 1.96 5.46
CA LYS A 454 -9.11 1.93 4.19
C LYS A 454 -9.02 3.27 3.49
N ASN A 455 -8.55 3.32 2.26
CA ASN A 455 -8.44 4.56 1.50
C ASN A 455 -9.06 4.42 0.12
N PRO A 456 -10.11 5.21 -0.22
CA PRO A 456 -10.48 5.39 -1.60
C PRO A 456 -9.43 6.26 -2.32
N PHE A 457 -9.16 5.96 -3.57
CA PHE A 457 -8.31 6.77 -4.44
C PHE A 457 -8.96 6.91 -5.82
N ASN A 458 -8.73 8.07 -6.44
CA ASN A 458 -9.14 8.35 -7.81
C ASN A 458 -7.90 8.71 -8.61
N TYR A 459 -7.82 8.23 -9.83
CA TYR A 459 -6.73 8.52 -10.74
C TYR A 459 -7.29 8.68 -12.15
N ALA A 460 -6.79 9.68 -12.87
CA ALA A 460 -7.13 9.93 -14.26
C ALA A 460 -5.87 9.75 -15.09
N PHE A 461 -5.95 8.93 -16.13
CA PHE A 461 -4.85 8.67 -17.03
C PHE A 461 -5.18 9.22 -18.41
N ASP A 462 -4.46 10.27 -18.78
CA ASP A 462 -4.58 10.91 -20.09
C ASP A 462 -3.62 10.23 -21.08
N LEU A 463 -4.16 9.61 -22.14
CA LEU A 463 -3.37 8.97 -23.19
C LEU A 463 -2.95 9.93 -24.31
N HIS A 464 -3.53 11.14 -24.42
CA HIS A 464 -3.21 12.10 -25.48
C HIS A 464 -1.74 12.52 -25.46
N GLN A 465 -1.15 12.60 -24.27
CA GLN A 465 0.25 12.97 -24.07
C GLN A 465 1.26 11.98 -24.69
N TYR A 466 0.83 10.78 -25.09
CA TYR A 466 1.73 9.73 -25.59
C TYR A 466 1.71 9.55 -27.12
N SER A 467 0.90 10.32 -27.86
CA SER A 467 0.82 10.26 -29.34
C SER A 467 0.78 8.84 -29.90
N LEU A 468 -0.14 8.03 -29.35
CA LEU A 468 -0.30 6.61 -29.73
C LEU A 468 -0.57 6.48 -31.24
N GLN A 469 0.10 5.52 -31.87
CA GLN A 469 -0.12 5.16 -33.28
C GLN A 469 -1.11 3.99 -33.38
N PRO A 470 -1.83 3.82 -34.51
CA PRO A 470 -2.65 2.64 -34.75
C PRO A 470 -1.88 1.34 -34.49
N GLY A 471 -2.49 0.40 -33.74
CA GLY A 471 -1.86 -0.85 -33.30
C GLY A 471 -0.96 -0.75 -32.06
N ASP A 472 -0.81 0.43 -31.44
CA ASP A 472 -0.13 0.56 -30.15
C ASP A 472 -0.97 -0.02 -29.00
N ARG A 473 -0.28 -0.57 -28.00
CA ARG A 473 -0.88 -1.19 -26.82
C ARG A 473 -0.36 -0.52 -25.56
N VAL A 474 -1.26 -0.15 -24.66
CA VAL A 474 -0.92 0.37 -23.33
C VAL A 474 -1.42 -0.58 -22.28
N THR A 475 -0.50 -1.28 -21.62
CA THR A 475 -0.80 -2.16 -20.48
C THR A 475 -0.56 -1.38 -19.19
N TYR A 476 -1.54 -1.34 -18.29
CA TYR A 476 -1.41 -0.61 -17.04
C TYR A 476 -2.03 -1.35 -15.85
N PHE A 477 -1.47 -1.11 -14.66
CA PHE A 477 -1.93 -1.68 -13.40
C PHE A 477 -1.54 -0.79 -12.21
N PHE A 478 -2.24 -0.97 -11.09
CA PHE A 478 -1.93 -0.30 -9.83
C PHE A 478 -1.18 -1.28 -8.92
N GLU A 479 -0.12 -0.81 -8.25
CA GLU A 479 0.63 -1.58 -7.26
C GLU A 479 0.61 -0.84 -5.91
N VAL A 480 0.12 -1.52 -4.87
CA VAL A 480 0.11 -1.03 -3.50
C VAL A 480 1.13 -1.78 -2.66
N TRP A 481 1.85 -1.06 -1.82
CA TRP A 481 2.85 -1.58 -0.88
C TRP A 481 2.41 -1.34 0.56
N ASP A 482 2.50 -2.37 1.39
CA ASP A 482 2.24 -2.26 2.84
C ASP A 482 3.43 -1.62 3.59
N ASN A 483 3.23 -1.39 4.88
CA ASN A 483 4.23 -0.83 5.78
C ASN A 483 5.00 -1.89 6.60
N ASP A 484 5.00 -3.16 6.18
CA ASP A 484 5.65 -4.25 6.91
C ASP A 484 7.15 -3.95 7.12
N GLY A 485 7.53 -3.84 8.40
CA GLY A 485 8.90 -3.58 8.84
C GLY A 485 9.72 -4.85 9.14
N VAL A 486 9.10 -6.03 9.14
CA VAL A 486 9.69 -7.32 9.51
C VAL A 486 10.24 -8.05 8.29
N HIS A 487 9.42 -8.24 7.25
CA HIS A 487 9.83 -8.91 6.00
C HIS A 487 10.24 -7.95 4.89
N GLY A 488 10.07 -6.65 5.13
CA GLY A 488 10.08 -5.63 4.09
C GLY A 488 8.70 -5.51 3.43
N SER A 489 8.42 -4.33 2.91
CA SER A 489 7.10 -4.01 2.36
C SER A 489 6.69 -5.04 1.30
N LYS A 490 5.56 -5.71 1.51
CA LYS A 490 4.95 -6.59 0.50
C LYS A 490 4.10 -5.75 -0.45
N SER A 491 4.00 -6.18 -1.71
CA SER A 491 3.18 -5.53 -2.72
C SER A 491 2.03 -6.41 -3.20
N THR A 492 0.95 -5.78 -3.63
CA THR A 492 -0.16 -6.41 -4.35
C THR A 492 -0.55 -5.56 -5.54
N ARG A 493 -0.82 -6.21 -6.67
CA ARG A 493 -1.15 -5.56 -7.94
C ARG A 493 -2.63 -5.73 -8.27
N SER A 494 -3.22 -4.72 -8.89
CA SER A 494 -4.52 -4.85 -9.53
C SER A 494 -4.45 -5.77 -10.75
N SER A 495 -5.61 -6.18 -11.26
CA SER A 495 -5.69 -6.76 -12.59
C SER A 495 -5.04 -5.82 -13.60
N ALA A 496 -4.20 -6.37 -14.48
CA ALA A 496 -3.65 -5.63 -15.60
C ALA A 496 -4.76 -5.37 -16.61
N LEU A 497 -4.93 -4.11 -16.96
CA LEU A 497 -5.87 -3.65 -17.98
C LEU A 497 -5.06 -3.21 -19.19
N GLN A 498 -5.69 -3.27 -20.36
CA GLN A 498 -5.02 -3.01 -21.61
C GLN A 498 -5.89 -2.12 -22.48
N TYR A 499 -5.30 -1.04 -22.98
CA TYR A 499 -5.88 -0.20 -24.02
C TYR A 499 -5.16 -0.50 -25.33
N ILE A 500 -5.91 -0.85 -26.37
CA ILE A 500 -5.38 -1.13 -27.71
C ILE A 500 -5.92 -0.05 -28.63
N VAL A 501 -5.03 0.66 -29.32
CA VAL A 501 -5.46 1.48 -30.45
C VAL A 501 -5.74 0.52 -31.60
N PRO A 502 -6.95 0.54 -32.19
CA PRO A 502 -7.26 -0.33 -33.32
C PRO A 502 -6.24 -0.13 -34.46
N THR A 503 -5.97 -1.17 -35.23
CA THR A 503 -5.09 -1.08 -36.40
C THR A 503 -5.74 -0.24 -37.51
N LYS A 504 -4.98 0.19 -38.52
CA LYS A 504 -5.57 0.90 -39.67
C LYS A 504 -6.68 0.08 -40.34
N GLU A 505 -6.45 -1.22 -40.52
CA GLU A 505 -7.42 -2.17 -41.08
C GLU A 505 -8.67 -2.31 -40.20
N GLU A 506 -8.51 -2.45 -38.87
CA GLU A 506 -9.64 -2.52 -37.94
C GLU A 506 -10.43 -1.19 -37.92
N LEU A 507 -9.75 -0.04 -38.03
CA LEU A 507 -10.42 1.26 -38.13
C LEU A 507 -11.20 1.39 -39.44
N GLU A 508 -10.66 0.90 -40.56
CA GLU A 508 -11.35 0.87 -41.85
C GLU A 508 -12.60 0.00 -41.77
N GLU A 509 -12.53 -1.19 -41.15
CA GLU A 509 -13.66 -2.09 -40.96
C GLU A 509 -14.74 -1.48 -40.06
N ILE A 510 -14.37 -0.90 -38.90
CA ILE A 510 -15.30 -0.19 -38.01
C ILE A 510 -15.99 0.97 -38.74
N ARG A 511 -15.26 1.66 -39.62
CA ARG A 511 -15.82 2.76 -40.40
C ARG A 511 -16.74 2.28 -41.51
N GLU A 512 -16.40 1.23 -42.25
CA GLU A 512 -17.30 0.60 -43.24
C GLU A 512 -18.59 0.13 -42.58
N GLU A 513 -18.50 -0.54 -41.42
CA GLU A 513 -19.67 -0.97 -40.64
C GLU A 513 -20.53 0.22 -40.22
N SER A 514 -19.91 1.29 -39.69
CA SER A 514 -20.64 2.49 -39.29
C SER A 514 -21.24 3.25 -40.49
N ASN A 515 -20.56 3.28 -41.64
CA ASN A 515 -21.12 3.90 -42.85
C ASN A 515 -22.36 3.15 -43.35
N GLU A 516 -22.31 1.82 -43.36
CA GLU A 516 -23.45 0.97 -43.67
C GLU A 516 -24.59 1.14 -42.66
N GLU A 517 -24.31 1.22 -41.35
CA GLU A 517 -25.34 1.51 -40.33
C GLU A 517 -26.01 2.87 -40.55
N ILE A 518 -25.24 3.91 -40.87
CA ILE A 518 -25.74 5.26 -41.18
C ILE A 518 -26.61 5.25 -42.44
N LYS A 519 -26.14 4.60 -43.52
CA LYS A 519 -26.88 4.47 -44.79
C LYS A 519 -28.21 3.74 -44.62
N ASN A 520 -28.19 2.56 -44.00
CA ASN A 520 -29.40 1.76 -43.75
C ASN A 520 -30.38 2.53 -42.84
N SER A 521 -29.88 3.21 -41.82
CA SER A 521 -30.72 4.02 -40.93
C SER A 521 -31.32 5.24 -41.63
N LEU A 522 -30.60 5.90 -42.55
CA LEU A 522 -31.15 6.96 -43.39
C LEU A 522 -32.25 6.44 -44.32
N GLU A 523 -32.04 5.30 -44.98
CA GLU A 523 -33.06 4.65 -45.83
C GLU A 523 -34.32 4.26 -45.06
N ASP A 524 -34.16 3.72 -43.84
CA ASP A 524 -35.26 3.39 -42.94
C ASP A 524 -36.08 4.61 -42.54
N VAL A 525 -35.41 5.73 -42.20
CA VAL A 525 -36.09 6.99 -41.87
C VAL A 525 -36.84 7.55 -43.09
N LEU A 526 -36.22 7.52 -44.27
CA LEU A 526 -36.87 7.96 -45.52
C LEU A 526 -38.14 7.16 -45.82
N SER A 527 -38.06 5.83 -45.71
CA SER A 527 -39.20 4.92 -45.87
C SER A 527 -40.33 5.22 -44.87
N GLU A 528 -39.98 5.50 -43.61
CA GLU A 528 -40.94 5.86 -42.58
C GLU A 528 -41.59 7.23 -42.85
N LEU A 529 -40.84 8.22 -43.34
CA LEU A 529 -41.38 9.53 -43.72
C LEU A 529 -42.37 9.44 -44.89
N ASP A 530 -42.07 8.65 -45.94
CA ASP A 530 -42.99 8.39 -47.06
C ASP A 530 -44.26 7.67 -46.59
N ALA A 531 -44.14 6.72 -45.66
CA ALA A 531 -45.28 6.06 -45.05
C ALA A 531 -46.16 7.05 -44.25
N ILE A 532 -45.55 7.92 -43.45
CA ILE A 532 -46.27 8.96 -42.69
C ILE A 532 -46.97 9.94 -43.64
N LYS A 533 -46.30 10.36 -44.72
CA LYS A 533 -46.87 11.24 -45.76
C LYS A 533 -48.14 10.64 -46.36
N LYS A 534 -48.06 9.40 -46.87
CA LYS A 534 -49.21 8.69 -47.46
C LYS A 534 -50.36 8.54 -46.48
N GLU A 535 -50.08 8.15 -45.23
CA GLU A 535 -51.13 8.01 -44.21
C GLU A 535 -51.75 9.37 -43.83
N THR A 536 -50.97 10.45 -43.86
CA THR A 536 -51.45 11.82 -43.59
C THR A 536 -52.34 12.33 -44.72
N GLU A 537 -51.99 12.09 -45.99
CA GLU A 537 -52.84 12.39 -47.14
C GLU A 537 -54.17 11.62 -47.08
N GLU A 538 -54.12 10.30 -46.81
CA GLU A 538 -55.33 9.51 -46.63
C GLU A 538 -56.19 10.01 -45.47
N MET A 539 -55.56 10.49 -44.40
CA MET A 539 -56.25 11.03 -43.24
C MET A 539 -56.89 12.38 -43.56
N GLN A 540 -56.22 13.26 -44.31
CA GLN A 540 -56.81 14.51 -44.81
C GLN A 540 -58.07 14.24 -45.63
N ASP A 541 -58.01 13.32 -46.59
CA ASP A 541 -59.16 12.94 -47.44
C ASP A 541 -60.33 12.44 -46.59
N LYS A 542 -60.06 11.54 -45.63
CA LYS A 542 -61.07 11.02 -44.68
C LYS A 542 -61.68 12.13 -43.83
N LEU A 543 -60.89 13.12 -43.40
CA LEU A 543 -61.37 14.23 -42.58
C LEU A 543 -62.19 15.23 -43.41
N LEU A 544 -61.85 15.47 -44.68
CA LEU A 544 -62.63 16.32 -45.58
C LEU A 544 -64.07 15.84 -45.71
N GLU A 545 -64.29 14.52 -45.79
CA GLU A 545 -65.62 13.90 -45.89
C GLU A 545 -66.45 13.94 -44.58
N LYS A 546 -65.80 14.01 -43.42
CA LYS A 546 -66.46 13.93 -42.10
C LYS A 546 -66.85 15.30 -41.56
N LYS A 547 -67.88 15.36 -40.69
CA LYS A 547 -68.28 16.62 -40.01
C LYS A 547 -67.51 16.88 -38.71
N GLU A 548 -67.18 15.83 -37.96
CA GLU A 548 -66.44 15.90 -36.69
C GLU A 548 -65.50 14.70 -36.54
N LEU A 549 -64.41 14.88 -35.79
CA LEU A 549 -63.44 13.83 -35.46
C LEU A 549 -64.04 12.85 -34.44
N ASN A 550 -64.02 11.55 -34.75
CA ASN A 550 -64.37 10.52 -33.77
C ASN A 550 -63.13 10.07 -32.97
N TRP A 551 -63.33 9.23 -31.94
CA TRP A 551 -62.22 8.76 -31.10
C TRP A 551 -61.17 7.95 -31.88
N ASP A 552 -61.58 7.14 -32.86
CA ASP A 552 -60.68 6.36 -33.72
C ASP A 552 -59.80 7.28 -34.58
N ASP A 553 -60.38 8.36 -35.12
CA ASP A 553 -59.68 9.38 -35.89
C ASP A 553 -58.64 10.10 -35.04
N LYS A 554 -58.99 10.48 -33.80
CA LYS A 554 -58.04 11.08 -32.85
C LYS A 554 -56.90 10.12 -32.50
N LYS A 555 -57.19 8.82 -32.33
CA LYS A 555 -56.15 7.84 -32.01
C LYS A 555 -55.19 7.59 -33.17
N LYS A 556 -55.68 7.62 -34.41
CA LYS A 556 -54.84 7.55 -35.62
C LYS A 556 -53.93 8.77 -35.74
N LEU A 557 -54.47 9.96 -35.47
CA LEU A 557 -53.70 11.21 -35.47
C LEU A 557 -52.61 11.20 -34.39
N GLU A 558 -52.92 10.70 -33.19
CA GLU A 558 -51.94 10.50 -32.12
C GLU A 558 -50.83 9.51 -32.54
N ASN A 559 -51.20 8.42 -33.22
CA ASN A 559 -50.22 7.43 -33.72
C ASN A 559 -49.32 8.03 -34.81
N LEU A 560 -49.87 8.79 -35.76
CA LEU A 560 -49.08 9.49 -36.78
C LEU A 560 -48.06 10.44 -36.14
N LEU A 561 -48.49 11.23 -35.15
CA LEU A 561 -47.59 12.13 -34.43
C LEU A 561 -46.52 11.39 -33.61
N GLN A 562 -46.85 10.22 -33.06
CA GLN A 562 -45.89 9.40 -32.35
C GLN A 562 -44.84 8.83 -33.30
N ARG A 563 -45.25 8.32 -34.47
CA ARG A 563 -44.33 7.83 -35.52
C ARG A 563 -43.41 8.94 -36.03
N GLN A 564 -43.98 10.13 -36.26
CA GLN A 564 -43.20 11.32 -36.62
C GLN A 564 -42.14 11.68 -35.57
N ASN A 565 -42.49 11.62 -34.28
CA ASN A 565 -41.54 11.89 -33.19
C ASN A 565 -40.43 10.82 -33.13
N ASN A 566 -40.77 9.55 -33.36
CA ASN A 566 -39.78 8.48 -33.44
C ASN A 566 -38.81 8.72 -34.62
N ALA A 567 -39.32 9.09 -35.80
CA ALA A 567 -38.48 9.42 -36.95
C ALA A 567 -37.51 10.58 -36.63
N GLN A 568 -37.95 11.61 -35.91
CA GLN A 568 -37.07 12.68 -35.44
C GLN A 568 -36.00 12.21 -34.46
N GLN A 569 -36.34 11.32 -33.52
CA GLN A 569 -35.35 10.75 -32.61
C GLN A 569 -34.31 9.93 -33.36
N GLN A 570 -34.74 9.15 -34.38
CA GLN A 570 -33.82 8.41 -35.23
C GLN A 570 -32.86 9.33 -35.99
N ILE A 571 -33.32 10.46 -36.53
CA ILE A 571 -32.43 11.45 -37.18
C ILE A 571 -31.44 12.06 -36.18
N GLU A 572 -31.87 12.33 -34.94
CA GLU A 572 -30.97 12.86 -33.89
C GLU A 572 -29.91 11.84 -33.48
N ASP A 573 -30.27 10.56 -33.42
CA ASP A 573 -29.34 9.49 -33.12
C ASP A 573 -28.37 9.23 -34.29
N LEU A 574 -28.88 9.26 -35.53
CA LEU A 574 -28.08 9.26 -36.77
C LEU A 574 -27.05 10.39 -36.78
N LYS A 575 -27.45 11.61 -36.42
CA LYS A 575 -26.55 12.75 -36.32
C LYS A 575 -25.40 12.47 -35.34
N LYS A 576 -25.70 11.96 -34.15
CA LYS A 576 -24.66 11.63 -33.15
C LYS A 576 -23.74 10.52 -33.64
N GLU A 577 -24.29 9.54 -34.33
CA GLU A 577 -23.53 8.42 -34.89
C GLU A 577 -22.57 8.92 -35.98
N PHE A 578 -23.04 9.78 -36.88
CA PHE A 578 -22.23 10.44 -37.90
C PHE A 578 -21.14 11.33 -37.27
N GLU A 579 -21.47 12.16 -36.27
CA GLU A 579 -20.49 12.98 -35.54
C GLU A 579 -19.42 12.13 -34.86
N LYS A 580 -19.83 11.01 -34.24
CA LYS A 580 -18.91 10.05 -33.63
C LYS A 580 -17.99 9.43 -34.68
N ASN A 581 -18.53 8.95 -35.79
CA ASN A 581 -17.75 8.39 -36.89
C ASN A 581 -16.73 9.43 -37.43
N LEU A 582 -17.18 10.66 -37.70
CA LEU A 582 -16.31 11.75 -38.15
C LEU A 582 -15.19 12.08 -37.14
N SER A 583 -15.50 12.11 -35.85
CA SER A 583 -14.51 12.37 -34.80
C SER A 583 -13.42 11.29 -34.74
N MET A 584 -13.82 10.02 -34.88
CA MET A 584 -12.89 8.89 -34.96
C MET A 584 -11.98 9.01 -36.20
N GLN A 585 -12.54 9.36 -37.36
CA GLN A 585 -11.75 9.53 -38.58
C GLN A 585 -10.73 10.67 -38.47
N LYS A 586 -11.15 11.84 -37.96
CA LYS A 586 -10.27 12.99 -37.71
C LYS A 586 -9.10 12.65 -36.80
N GLU A 587 -9.32 11.75 -35.83
CA GLU A 587 -8.34 11.43 -34.80
C GLU A 587 -7.35 10.32 -35.20
N TYR A 588 -7.77 9.37 -36.04
CA TYR A 588 -6.96 8.18 -36.34
C TYR A 588 -6.55 8.00 -37.80
N MET A 589 -7.20 8.67 -38.77
CA MET A 589 -7.02 8.37 -40.20
C MET A 589 -6.39 9.49 -41.06
N GLU A 590 -6.14 10.70 -40.53
CA GLU A 590 -5.62 11.86 -41.28
C GLU A 590 -6.19 11.97 -42.72
N PRO A 591 -7.52 12.16 -42.88
CA PRO A 591 -8.17 12.15 -44.19
C PRO A 591 -7.67 13.26 -45.11
N ASN A 592 -7.78 13.05 -46.42
CA ASN A 592 -7.51 14.06 -47.44
C ASN A 592 -8.33 15.34 -47.15
N PRO A 593 -7.73 16.54 -47.18
CA PRO A 593 -8.43 17.80 -46.90
C PRO A 593 -9.76 18.00 -47.65
N GLU A 594 -9.86 17.53 -48.90
CA GLU A 594 -11.09 17.67 -49.68
C GLU A 594 -12.23 16.78 -49.15
N ILE A 595 -11.92 15.55 -48.75
CA ILE A 595 -12.89 14.62 -48.15
C ILE A 595 -13.36 15.17 -46.80
N LEU A 596 -12.45 15.74 -46.02
CA LEU A 596 -12.76 16.34 -44.73
C LEU A 596 -13.71 17.54 -44.88
N GLU A 597 -13.49 18.40 -45.86
CA GLU A 597 -14.38 19.54 -46.16
C GLU A 597 -15.79 19.06 -46.52
N LYS A 598 -15.92 18.03 -47.36
CA LYS A 598 -17.23 17.44 -47.73
C LYS A 598 -17.92 16.78 -46.53
N GLN A 599 -17.17 16.14 -45.65
CA GLN A 599 -17.70 15.58 -44.39
C GLN A 599 -18.23 16.66 -43.45
N GLU A 600 -17.51 17.78 -43.32
CA GLU A 600 -17.96 18.91 -42.50
C GLU A 600 -19.22 19.56 -43.10
N GLN A 601 -19.32 19.65 -44.42
CA GLN A 601 -20.53 20.12 -45.11
C GLN A 601 -21.73 19.18 -44.85
N LEU A 602 -21.54 17.85 -44.93
CA LEU A 602 -22.57 16.89 -44.55
C LEU A 602 -22.98 17.01 -43.08
N GLN A 603 -22.02 17.25 -42.17
CA GLN A 603 -22.31 17.50 -40.77
C GLN A 603 -23.20 18.75 -40.60
N GLU A 604 -22.86 19.85 -41.28
CA GLU A 604 -23.65 21.08 -41.26
C GLU A 604 -25.08 20.82 -41.78
N MET A 605 -25.24 20.00 -42.82
CA MET A 605 -26.56 19.59 -43.30
C MET A 605 -27.38 18.83 -42.23
N PHE A 606 -26.76 17.88 -41.51
CA PHE A 606 -27.43 17.22 -40.37
C PHE A 606 -27.84 18.19 -39.26
N GLU A 607 -27.03 19.24 -39.00
CA GLU A 607 -27.37 20.30 -38.04
C GLU A 607 -28.54 21.18 -38.50
N GLU A 608 -28.58 21.54 -39.78
CA GLU A 608 -29.62 22.39 -40.36
C GLU A 608 -30.97 21.68 -40.52
N VAL A 609 -30.98 20.36 -40.68
CA VAL A 609 -32.19 19.57 -40.92
C VAL A 609 -33.06 19.42 -39.66
N LEU A 610 -32.44 19.34 -38.47
CA LEU A 610 -33.13 19.22 -37.17
C LEU A 610 -33.24 20.56 -36.42
N THR A 611 -34.00 21.52 -36.97
CA THR A 611 -34.18 22.82 -36.30
C THR A 611 -35.02 22.76 -35.01
N ASP A 612 -34.64 23.58 -34.01
CA ASP A 612 -35.39 23.78 -32.75
C ASP A 612 -36.84 24.25 -32.97
N GLU A 613 -37.12 24.88 -34.11
CA GLU A 613 -38.46 25.34 -34.49
C GLU A 613 -39.37 24.16 -34.80
N MET A 614 -38.88 23.11 -35.48
CA MET A 614 -39.64 21.88 -35.71
C MET A 614 -39.98 21.20 -34.37
N LYS A 615 -39.00 21.03 -33.47
CA LYS A 615 -39.24 20.42 -32.14
C LYS A 615 -40.34 21.15 -31.35
N LYS A 616 -40.34 22.48 -31.36
CA LYS A 616 -41.37 23.29 -30.70
C LYS A 616 -42.75 23.17 -31.36
N LEU A 617 -42.81 23.15 -32.70
CA LEU A 617 -44.05 22.96 -33.43
C LEU A 617 -44.72 21.63 -33.05
N TYR A 618 -43.96 20.55 -32.96
CA TYR A 618 -44.51 19.24 -32.57
C TYR A 618 -44.95 19.16 -31.11
N GLU A 619 -44.23 19.80 -30.18
CA GLU A 619 -44.71 19.94 -28.80
C GLU A 619 -46.02 20.73 -28.73
N GLU A 620 -46.18 21.75 -29.59
CA GLU A 620 -47.43 22.51 -29.69
C GLU A 620 -48.56 21.66 -30.30
N ILE A 621 -48.30 20.89 -31.35
CA ILE A 621 -49.27 19.96 -31.94
C ILE A 621 -49.70 18.89 -30.91
N GLN A 622 -48.76 18.34 -30.12
CA GLN A 622 -49.08 17.40 -29.03
C GLN A 622 -49.94 18.04 -27.93
N LYS A 623 -49.70 19.31 -27.58
CA LYS A 623 -50.54 20.03 -26.61
C LYS A 623 -51.93 20.34 -27.17
N LEU A 624 -52.03 20.61 -28.47
CA LEU A 624 -53.28 20.97 -29.14
C LEU A 624 -54.18 19.76 -29.43
N LEU A 625 -53.66 18.52 -29.44
CA LEU A 625 -54.40 17.27 -29.66
C LEU A 625 -55.68 17.10 -28.81
N GLU A 626 -55.72 17.69 -27.61
CA GLU A 626 -56.90 17.66 -26.72
C GLU A 626 -58.00 18.65 -27.14
N GLU A 627 -57.66 19.74 -27.84
CA GLU A 627 -58.56 20.85 -28.21
C GLU A 627 -58.80 21.01 -29.73
N LEU A 628 -58.11 20.25 -30.58
CA LEU A 628 -58.16 20.39 -32.05
C LEU A 628 -59.58 20.29 -32.64
N THR A 629 -59.96 21.32 -33.39
CA THR A 629 -61.13 21.30 -34.30
C THR A 629 -60.78 20.66 -35.64
N LYS A 630 -61.80 20.22 -36.42
CA LYS A 630 -61.59 19.63 -37.76
C LYS A 630 -60.76 20.55 -38.65
N GLU A 631 -61.11 21.83 -38.72
CA GLU A 631 -60.42 22.81 -39.55
C GLU A 631 -58.95 22.98 -39.14
N GLN A 632 -58.67 23.05 -37.83
CA GLN A 632 -57.30 23.14 -37.33
C GLN A 632 -56.51 21.86 -37.58
N SER A 633 -57.12 20.67 -37.46
CA SER A 633 -56.45 19.41 -37.77
C SER A 633 -56.09 19.30 -39.26
N LEU A 634 -56.95 19.78 -40.17
CA LEU A 634 -56.66 19.79 -41.60
C LEU A 634 -55.50 20.73 -41.94
N GLU A 635 -55.47 21.93 -41.35
CA GLU A 635 -54.38 22.90 -41.54
C GLU A 635 -53.05 22.34 -41.01
N GLN A 636 -53.06 21.74 -39.82
CA GLN A 636 -51.86 21.12 -39.23
C GLN A 636 -51.38 19.89 -40.01
N MET A 637 -52.28 19.08 -40.58
CA MET A 637 -51.87 17.97 -41.46
C MET A 637 -51.27 18.46 -42.78
N GLN A 638 -51.71 19.60 -43.32
CA GLN A 638 -51.13 20.18 -44.53
C GLN A 638 -49.71 20.68 -44.24
N GLU A 639 -49.54 21.40 -43.12
CA GLU A 639 -48.24 21.86 -42.66
C GLU A 639 -47.29 20.67 -42.37
N MET A 640 -47.78 19.61 -41.74
CA MET A 640 -47.01 18.38 -41.49
C MET A 640 -46.59 17.69 -42.80
N ASN A 641 -47.48 17.56 -43.78
CA ASN A 641 -47.13 16.97 -45.08
C ASN A 641 -46.05 17.76 -45.82
N MET A 642 -46.14 19.09 -45.80
CA MET A 642 -45.13 19.95 -46.43
C MET A 642 -43.78 19.84 -45.73
N ASN A 643 -43.78 19.88 -44.39
CA ASN A 643 -42.56 19.73 -43.61
C ASN A 643 -41.93 18.33 -43.80
N ASN A 644 -42.75 17.29 -43.91
CA ASN A 644 -42.29 15.92 -44.17
C ASN A 644 -41.70 15.78 -45.57
N GLU A 645 -42.32 16.37 -46.59
CA GLU A 645 -41.78 16.37 -47.94
C GLU A 645 -40.44 17.12 -48.01
N GLN A 646 -40.31 18.24 -47.30
CA GLN A 646 -39.03 18.95 -47.21
C GLN A 646 -37.97 18.10 -46.52
N LEU A 647 -38.30 17.49 -45.38
CA LEU A 647 -37.39 16.64 -44.62
C LEU A 647 -36.96 15.41 -45.42
N GLU A 648 -37.90 14.76 -46.11
CA GLU A 648 -37.66 13.64 -47.02
C GLU A 648 -36.67 14.03 -48.12
N LYS A 649 -36.89 15.17 -48.81
CA LYS A 649 -35.98 15.65 -49.87
C LYS A 649 -34.57 15.97 -49.34
N GLU A 650 -34.45 16.55 -48.15
CA GLU A 650 -33.12 16.83 -47.55
C GLU A 650 -32.40 15.55 -47.12
N LEU A 651 -33.12 14.57 -46.54
CA LEU A 651 -32.53 13.28 -46.15
C LEU A 651 -32.12 12.46 -47.37
N ASP A 652 -32.92 12.45 -48.42
CA ASP A 652 -32.63 11.80 -49.70
C ASP A 652 -31.39 12.43 -50.36
N ARG A 653 -31.31 13.76 -50.31
CA ARG A 653 -30.11 14.49 -50.72
C ARG A 653 -28.88 14.12 -49.89
N MET A 654 -28.99 14.09 -48.56
CA MET A 654 -27.88 13.71 -47.69
C MET A 654 -27.43 12.27 -47.95
N LEU A 655 -28.37 11.35 -48.21
CA LEU A 655 -28.08 9.96 -48.55
C LEU A 655 -27.27 9.87 -49.84
N GLU A 656 -27.68 10.55 -50.91
CA GLU A 656 -26.94 10.52 -52.19
C GLU A 656 -25.55 11.17 -52.06
N LEU A 657 -25.43 12.29 -51.36
CA LEU A 657 -24.13 12.92 -51.09
C LEU A 657 -23.23 12.03 -50.20
N PHE A 658 -23.82 11.32 -49.23
CA PHE A 658 -23.10 10.38 -48.38
C PHE A 658 -22.58 9.18 -49.17
N LYS A 659 -23.40 8.56 -50.03
CA LYS A 659 -22.95 7.49 -50.95
C LYS A 659 -21.82 7.97 -51.87
N GLN A 660 -21.95 9.19 -52.40
CA GLN A 660 -20.91 9.79 -53.24
C GLN A 660 -19.59 9.98 -52.48
N LEU A 661 -19.68 10.47 -51.24
CA LEU A 661 -18.54 10.65 -50.36
C LEU A 661 -17.88 9.30 -50.00
N GLU A 662 -18.68 8.30 -49.65
CA GLU A 662 -18.20 6.95 -49.35
C GLU A 662 -17.44 6.34 -50.52
N MET A 663 -17.98 6.44 -51.73
CA MET A 663 -17.28 5.98 -52.94
C MET A 663 -15.97 6.75 -53.18
N GLU A 664 -15.95 8.08 -53.01
CA GLU A 664 -14.73 8.88 -53.15
C GLU A 664 -13.68 8.54 -52.08
N GLN A 665 -14.10 8.27 -50.84
CA GLN A 665 -13.23 7.81 -49.76
C GLN A 665 -12.62 6.45 -50.07
N LYS A 666 -13.46 5.49 -50.43
CA LYS A 666 -13.03 4.13 -50.78
C LYS A 666 -12.06 4.16 -51.98
N MET A 667 -12.30 5.03 -52.95
CA MET A 667 -11.42 5.21 -54.11
C MET A 667 -10.04 5.74 -53.70
N GLN A 668 -10.01 6.74 -52.81
CA GLN A 668 -8.77 7.29 -52.27
C GLN A 668 -7.99 6.25 -51.46
N GLU A 669 -8.67 5.44 -50.66
CA GLU A 669 -8.04 4.34 -49.92
C GLU A 669 -7.47 3.26 -50.83
N THR A 670 -8.20 2.84 -51.85
CA THR A 670 -7.69 1.89 -52.83
C THR A 670 -6.43 2.43 -53.51
N VAL A 671 -6.40 3.73 -53.84
CA VAL A 671 -5.20 4.41 -54.36
C VAL A 671 -4.04 4.37 -53.35
N ASP A 672 -4.30 4.64 -52.07
CA ASP A 672 -3.28 4.64 -51.02
C ASP A 672 -2.76 3.23 -50.73
N LYS A 673 -3.64 2.22 -50.65
CA LYS A 673 -3.30 0.80 -50.53
C LYS A 673 -2.48 0.31 -51.72
N LEU A 674 -2.86 0.66 -52.96
CA LEU A 674 -2.07 0.35 -54.15
C LEU A 674 -0.67 0.97 -54.09
N ASN A 675 -0.56 2.22 -53.64
CA ASN A 675 0.72 2.91 -53.48
C ASN A 675 1.59 2.29 -52.37
N GLU A 676 0.99 1.89 -51.26
CA GLU A 676 1.67 1.21 -50.15
C GLU A 676 2.14 -0.19 -50.58
N LEU A 677 1.26 -0.99 -51.18
CA LEU A 677 1.58 -2.31 -51.69
C LEU A 677 2.65 -2.25 -52.79
N ALA A 678 2.61 -1.24 -53.65
CA ALA A 678 3.65 -1.02 -54.64
C ALA A 678 5.02 -0.74 -53.98
N LYS A 679 5.06 0.02 -52.88
CA LYS A 679 6.29 0.24 -52.10
C LYS A 679 6.76 -1.03 -51.39
N GLU A 680 5.85 -1.81 -50.80
CA GLU A 680 6.17 -3.11 -50.21
C GLU A 680 6.77 -4.07 -51.25
N GLN A 681 6.17 -4.12 -52.44
CA GLN A 681 6.62 -4.92 -53.56
C GLN A 681 7.99 -4.46 -54.11
N GLU A 682 8.27 -3.16 -54.11
CA GLU A 682 9.58 -2.58 -54.45
C GLU A 682 10.64 -2.96 -53.40
N ASN A 683 10.33 -2.83 -52.11
CA ASN A 683 11.19 -3.23 -51.00
C ASN A 683 11.50 -4.74 -51.05
N ALA A 684 10.49 -5.57 -51.32
CA ALA A 684 10.65 -7.02 -51.49
C ALA A 684 11.58 -7.37 -52.67
N SER A 685 11.52 -6.58 -53.75
CA SER A 685 12.45 -6.70 -54.89
C SER A 685 13.88 -6.39 -54.49
N GLU A 686 14.13 -5.31 -53.75
CA GLU A 686 15.47 -4.93 -53.28
C GLU A 686 16.07 -5.97 -52.33
N GLN A 687 15.27 -6.51 -51.40
CA GLN A 687 15.70 -7.58 -50.49
C GLN A 687 16.07 -8.87 -51.24
N THR A 688 15.29 -9.21 -52.27
CA THR A 688 15.53 -10.37 -53.14
C THR A 688 16.82 -10.20 -53.96
N GLU A 689 17.10 -8.98 -54.43
CA GLU A 689 18.31 -8.63 -55.19
C GLU A 689 19.58 -8.65 -54.31
N ASN A 690 19.51 -8.10 -53.08
CA ASN A 690 20.64 -7.91 -52.17
C ASN A 690 21.05 -9.16 -51.34
N LYS A 691 20.36 -10.30 -51.49
CA LYS A 691 20.61 -11.58 -50.79
C LYS A 691 20.60 -11.49 -49.24
N GLN A 692 19.94 -10.48 -48.66
CA GLN A 692 19.90 -10.31 -47.20
C GLN A 692 18.93 -11.26 -46.48
N SER A 693 17.94 -11.83 -47.17
CA SER A 693 16.88 -12.66 -46.61
C SER A 693 16.91 -14.13 -47.10
N GLU A 694 16.41 -15.05 -46.25
CA GLU A 694 16.30 -16.49 -46.52
C GLU A 694 15.25 -16.78 -47.61
N LYS A 695 15.36 -17.96 -48.27
CA LYS A 695 14.49 -18.31 -49.40
C LYS A 695 13.03 -18.44 -48.98
N GLU A 696 12.77 -19.14 -47.87
CA GLU A 696 11.43 -19.26 -47.29
C GLU A 696 10.82 -17.88 -46.99
N GLN A 697 11.56 -16.96 -46.36
CA GLN A 697 11.08 -15.61 -46.03
C GLN A 697 10.65 -14.80 -47.26
N ASN A 698 11.38 -14.91 -48.38
CA ASN A 698 11.02 -14.19 -49.60
C ASN A 698 9.78 -14.75 -50.29
N ILE A 699 9.52 -16.05 -50.16
CA ILE A 699 8.32 -16.69 -50.69
C ILE A 699 7.11 -16.26 -49.85
N GLU A 700 7.23 -16.33 -48.52
CA GLU A 700 6.19 -15.90 -47.58
C GLU A 700 5.82 -14.42 -47.78
N ASN A 701 6.81 -13.52 -47.84
CA ASN A 701 6.56 -12.11 -48.11
C ASN A 701 5.84 -11.88 -49.46
N GLN A 702 6.13 -12.68 -50.49
CA GLN A 702 5.47 -12.53 -51.80
C GLN A 702 4.04 -13.08 -51.79
N GLU A 703 3.79 -14.16 -51.05
CA GLU A 703 2.43 -14.68 -50.84
C GLU A 703 1.57 -13.65 -50.10
N ASP A 704 2.10 -12.98 -49.08
CA ASP A 704 1.39 -11.93 -48.34
C ASP A 704 1.09 -10.71 -49.23
N ILE A 705 2.04 -10.28 -50.06
CA ILE A 705 1.81 -9.19 -51.04
C ILE A 705 0.74 -9.58 -52.08
N SER A 706 0.66 -10.86 -52.44
CA SER A 706 -0.35 -11.34 -53.39
C SER A 706 -1.75 -11.31 -52.74
N LYS A 707 -1.87 -11.77 -51.48
CA LYS A 707 -3.14 -11.69 -50.73
C LYS A 707 -3.62 -10.25 -50.53
N LYS A 708 -2.73 -9.34 -50.15
CA LYS A 708 -3.06 -7.91 -50.03
C LYS A 708 -3.51 -7.31 -51.37
N PHE A 709 -3.01 -7.84 -52.50
CA PHE A 709 -3.49 -7.42 -53.81
C PHE A 709 -4.89 -7.98 -54.10
N ASP A 710 -5.16 -9.25 -53.74
CA ASP A 710 -6.50 -9.83 -53.86
C ASP A 710 -7.54 -9.00 -53.06
N GLU A 711 -7.19 -8.54 -51.85
CA GLU A 711 -8.03 -7.63 -51.05
C GLU A 711 -8.27 -6.27 -51.75
N ILE A 712 -7.27 -5.73 -52.44
CA ILE A 712 -7.42 -4.51 -53.25
C ILE A 712 -8.38 -4.74 -54.43
N GLN A 713 -8.37 -5.93 -55.04
CA GLN A 713 -9.32 -6.26 -56.10
C GLN A 713 -10.75 -6.33 -55.57
N GLU A 714 -10.96 -6.92 -54.40
CA GLU A 714 -12.26 -6.89 -53.71
C GLU A 714 -12.71 -5.45 -53.41
N ASP A 715 -11.78 -4.56 -53.00
CA ASP A 715 -12.06 -3.13 -52.80
C ASP A 715 -12.48 -2.42 -54.10
N ILE A 716 -11.91 -2.81 -55.25
CA ILE A 716 -12.29 -2.26 -56.57
C ILE A 716 -13.66 -2.78 -57.01
N ASP A 717 -13.95 -4.06 -56.79
CA ASP A 717 -15.28 -4.63 -57.07
C ASP A 717 -16.36 -3.93 -56.23
N LYS A 718 -16.08 -3.66 -54.94
CA LYS A 718 -16.94 -2.87 -54.06
C LYS A 718 -17.14 -1.44 -54.60
N LEU A 719 -16.10 -0.79 -55.11
CA LEU A 719 -16.21 0.54 -55.73
C LEU A 719 -17.15 0.55 -56.93
N GLU A 720 -17.10 -0.49 -57.77
CA GLU A 720 -18.04 -0.64 -58.87
C GLU A 720 -19.48 -0.87 -58.40
N GLU A 721 -19.68 -1.61 -57.31
CA GLU A 721 -20.99 -1.81 -56.70
C GLU A 721 -21.55 -0.51 -56.13
N MET A 722 -20.76 0.22 -55.33
CA MET A 722 -21.11 1.55 -54.82
C MET A 722 -21.47 2.53 -55.95
N ASN A 723 -20.72 2.52 -57.05
CA ASN A 723 -21.03 3.35 -58.21
C ASN A 723 -22.34 2.96 -58.91
N LYS A 724 -22.76 1.68 -58.86
CA LYS A 724 -24.04 1.23 -59.41
C LYS A 724 -25.23 1.65 -58.55
N GLU A 725 -25.02 1.85 -57.26
CA GLU A 725 -26.03 2.29 -56.29
C GLU A 725 -26.33 3.80 -56.31
N LEU A 726 -25.41 4.61 -56.85
CA LEU A 726 -25.63 6.05 -57.06
C LEU A 726 -26.73 6.30 -58.10
N GLU A 727 -27.57 7.31 -57.87
CA GLU A 727 -28.56 7.76 -58.87
C GLU A 727 -27.87 8.20 -60.18
N ASP A 728 -26.79 8.98 -60.05
CA ASP A 728 -25.95 9.45 -61.15
C ASP A 728 -24.63 8.66 -61.16
N GLN A 729 -24.64 7.52 -61.88
CA GLN A 729 -23.48 6.66 -62.04
C GLN A 729 -22.30 7.40 -62.69
N LYS A 730 -21.12 7.33 -62.06
CA LYS A 730 -19.89 7.91 -62.59
C LYS A 730 -19.25 6.98 -63.62
N ASP A 731 -18.60 7.55 -64.63
CA ASP A 731 -17.89 6.78 -65.66
C ASP A 731 -16.51 6.34 -65.13
N LEU A 732 -16.48 5.16 -64.49
CA LEU A 732 -15.26 4.52 -63.99
C LEU A 732 -14.56 3.73 -65.13
N GLU A 733 -13.23 3.87 -65.27
CA GLU A 733 -12.48 3.20 -66.31
C GLU A 733 -12.28 1.76 -65.85
N ASN A 734 -12.52 0.79 -66.74
CA ASN A 734 -12.36 -0.61 -66.38
C ASN A 734 -10.87 -0.89 -66.08
N THR A 735 -10.59 -1.27 -64.83
CA THR A 735 -9.26 -1.60 -64.32
C THR A 735 -8.88 -3.08 -64.43
N GLU A 736 -9.79 -3.97 -64.84
CA GLU A 736 -9.59 -5.44 -64.92
C GLU A 736 -8.32 -5.81 -65.70
N GLN A 737 -8.03 -5.08 -66.79
CA GLN A 737 -6.82 -5.34 -67.60
C GLN A 737 -5.53 -5.00 -66.87
N SER A 738 -5.54 -3.97 -66.02
CA SER A 738 -4.39 -3.56 -65.21
C SER A 738 -4.20 -4.52 -64.03
N GLU A 739 -5.30 -4.97 -63.45
CA GLU A 739 -5.31 -5.95 -62.35
C GLU A 739 -4.74 -7.31 -62.76
N GLN A 740 -5.26 -7.89 -63.84
CA GLN A 740 -4.74 -9.15 -64.40
C GLN A 740 -3.25 -9.05 -64.71
N GLN A 741 -2.81 -7.88 -65.16
CA GLN A 741 -1.43 -7.60 -65.48
C GLN A 741 -0.51 -7.51 -64.26
N VAL A 742 -1.02 -7.08 -63.10
CA VAL A 742 -0.30 -7.10 -61.82
C VAL A 742 -0.24 -8.54 -61.30
N GLU A 743 -1.37 -9.25 -61.31
CA GLU A 743 -1.49 -10.64 -60.87
C GLU A 743 -0.54 -11.56 -61.65
N GLU A 744 -0.48 -11.43 -62.98
CA GLU A 744 0.46 -12.18 -63.82
C GLU A 744 1.93 -11.94 -63.44
N GLU A 745 2.32 -10.70 -63.13
CA GLU A 745 3.70 -10.38 -62.76
C GLU A 745 4.03 -10.86 -61.34
N GLN A 746 3.06 -10.82 -60.42
CA GLN A 746 3.20 -11.41 -59.08
C GLN A 746 3.31 -12.94 -59.14
N GLN A 747 2.48 -13.62 -59.92
CA GLN A 747 2.55 -15.08 -60.12
C GLN A 747 3.92 -15.47 -60.72
N LYS A 748 4.39 -14.75 -61.74
CA LYS A 748 5.74 -14.93 -62.30
C LYS A 748 6.82 -14.73 -61.24
N ALA A 749 6.69 -13.74 -60.36
CA ALA A 749 7.62 -13.51 -59.26
C ALA A 749 7.64 -14.71 -58.29
N SER A 750 6.48 -15.20 -57.88
CA SER A 750 6.32 -16.35 -56.98
C SER A 750 6.93 -17.63 -57.57
N GLU A 751 6.64 -17.95 -58.84
CA GLU A 751 7.24 -19.11 -59.53
C GLU A 751 8.77 -18.99 -59.62
N GLN A 752 9.29 -17.81 -59.95
CA GLN A 752 10.73 -17.56 -60.06
C GLN A 752 11.43 -17.62 -58.70
N LEU A 753 10.79 -17.19 -57.60
CA LEU A 753 11.27 -17.36 -56.24
C LEU A 753 11.36 -18.84 -55.85
N GLN A 754 10.33 -19.63 -56.16
CA GLN A 754 10.32 -21.08 -55.92
C GLN A 754 11.42 -21.79 -56.73
N GLN A 755 11.65 -21.37 -57.98
CA GLN A 755 12.73 -21.85 -58.84
C GLN A 755 14.12 -21.29 -58.49
N SER A 756 14.25 -20.49 -57.42
CA SER A 756 15.49 -19.84 -56.96
C SER A 756 16.11 -18.83 -57.95
N GLN A 757 15.34 -18.30 -58.90
CA GLN A 757 15.77 -17.33 -59.91
C GLN A 757 15.69 -15.88 -59.40
N LYS A 758 16.49 -15.53 -58.37
CA LYS A 758 16.40 -14.26 -57.63
C LYS A 758 16.38 -12.99 -58.51
N LYS A 759 17.19 -12.93 -59.58
CA LYS A 759 17.24 -11.75 -60.47
C LYS A 759 15.99 -11.59 -61.32
N GLN A 760 15.42 -12.70 -61.79
CA GLN A 760 14.18 -12.65 -62.58
C GLN A 760 13.00 -12.34 -61.65
N ALA A 761 12.95 -12.98 -60.48
CA ALA A 761 11.94 -12.69 -59.46
C ALA A 761 11.93 -11.19 -59.08
N SER A 762 13.10 -10.62 -58.74
CA SER A 762 13.22 -9.19 -58.43
C SER A 762 12.75 -8.28 -59.59
N GLN A 763 13.00 -8.67 -60.85
CA GLN A 763 12.50 -7.91 -62.00
C GLN A 763 10.97 -7.99 -62.11
N SER A 764 10.38 -9.16 -61.96
CA SER A 764 8.91 -9.35 -61.98
C SER A 764 8.25 -8.59 -60.82
N GLN A 765 8.85 -8.60 -59.62
CA GLN A 765 8.42 -7.79 -58.48
C GLN A 765 8.47 -6.28 -58.77
N LYS A 766 9.55 -5.79 -59.41
CA LYS A 766 9.65 -4.38 -59.85
C LYS A 766 8.60 -4.02 -60.90
N ASN A 767 8.32 -4.92 -61.84
CA ASN A 767 7.28 -4.71 -62.84
C ASN A 767 5.88 -4.65 -62.19
N ALA A 768 5.58 -5.57 -61.26
CA ALA A 768 4.33 -5.55 -60.50
C ALA A 768 4.15 -4.24 -59.72
N SER A 769 5.19 -3.80 -59.00
CA SER A 769 5.21 -2.50 -58.30
C SER A 769 4.95 -1.32 -59.23
N GLN A 770 5.58 -1.28 -60.41
CA GLN A 770 5.35 -0.22 -61.39
C GLN A 770 3.91 -0.20 -61.90
N LYS A 771 3.34 -1.37 -62.21
CA LYS A 771 1.95 -1.48 -62.65
C LYS A 771 0.95 -1.07 -61.56
N MET A 772 1.20 -1.43 -60.31
CA MET A 772 0.40 -0.95 -59.17
C MET A 772 0.44 0.58 -59.05
N LYS A 773 1.62 1.21 -59.21
CA LYS A 773 1.74 2.68 -59.23
C LYS A 773 1.02 3.31 -60.42
N GLU A 774 1.10 2.70 -61.59
CA GLU A 774 0.37 3.16 -62.79
C GLU A 774 -1.14 3.08 -62.56
N MET A 775 -1.62 2.00 -61.94
CA MET A 775 -3.02 1.81 -61.58
C MET A 775 -3.49 2.86 -60.56
N ALA A 776 -2.73 3.06 -59.48
CA ALA A 776 -3.02 4.09 -58.48
C ALA A 776 -3.05 5.50 -59.11
N GLN A 777 -2.10 5.80 -60.00
CA GLN A 777 -2.04 7.07 -60.70
C GLN A 777 -3.20 7.25 -61.69
N ASN A 778 -3.60 6.20 -62.39
CA ASN A 778 -4.75 6.24 -63.31
C ASN A 778 -6.04 6.49 -62.53
N MET A 779 -6.27 5.77 -61.43
CA MET A 779 -7.40 6.02 -60.52
C MET A 779 -7.38 7.46 -59.99
N GLN A 780 -6.24 7.94 -59.50
CA GLN A 780 -6.13 9.33 -59.00
C GLN A 780 -6.41 10.37 -60.09
N ASN A 781 -5.85 10.20 -61.29
CA ASN A 781 -6.11 11.08 -62.44
C ASN A 781 -7.58 11.03 -62.84
N GLN A 782 -8.19 9.85 -62.79
CA GLN A 782 -9.59 9.66 -63.09
C GLN A 782 -10.48 10.38 -62.08
N MET A 783 -10.19 10.26 -60.78
CA MET A 783 -10.91 10.97 -59.72
C MET A 783 -10.89 12.48 -59.96
N GLN A 784 -9.71 13.05 -60.26
CA GLN A 784 -9.57 14.47 -60.58
C GLN A 784 -10.34 14.87 -61.85
N GLN A 785 -10.29 14.04 -62.89
CA GLN A 785 -11.00 14.31 -64.13
C GLN A 785 -12.52 14.27 -63.94
N MET A 786 -13.02 13.28 -63.19
CA MET A 786 -14.44 13.15 -62.85
C MET A 786 -14.93 14.35 -62.05
N GLN A 787 -14.18 14.77 -61.01
CA GLN A 787 -14.51 15.95 -60.23
C GLN A 787 -14.56 17.22 -61.09
N MET A 788 -13.59 17.43 -61.98
CA MET A 788 -13.58 18.57 -62.91
C MET A 788 -14.76 18.54 -63.89
N GLN A 789 -15.07 17.38 -64.48
CA GLN A 789 -16.21 17.24 -65.39
C GLN A 789 -17.53 17.51 -64.65
N GLN A 790 -17.72 16.90 -63.49
CA GLN A 790 -18.90 17.11 -62.66
C GLN A 790 -19.07 18.58 -62.28
N GLN A 791 -18.02 19.23 -61.74
CA GLN A 791 -18.07 20.66 -61.42
C GLN A 791 -18.41 21.54 -62.63
N GLN A 792 -17.91 21.20 -63.82
CA GLN A 792 -18.22 21.94 -65.04
C GLN A 792 -19.67 21.73 -65.51
N GLU A 793 -20.17 20.50 -65.44
CA GLU A 793 -21.56 20.16 -65.75
C GLU A 793 -22.52 20.84 -64.78
N ASP A 794 -22.25 20.74 -63.48
CA ASP A 794 -23.03 21.33 -62.41
C ASP A 794 -23.04 22.87 -62.51
N MET A 795 -21.91 23.50 -62.83
CA MET A 795 -21.86 24.94 -63.09
C MET A 795 -22.72 25.35 -64.31
N ASN A 796 -22.77 24.52 -65.35
CA ASN A 796 -23.64 24.79 -66.50
C ASN A 796 -25.12 24.62 -66.14
N ALA A 797 -25.45 23.61 -65.33
CA ALA A 797 -26.80 23.40 -64.80
C ALA A 797 -27.23 24.58 -63.90
N LEU A 798 -26.36 25.04 -62.99
CA LEU A 798 -26.59 26.23 -62.16
C LEU A 798 -26.91 27.46 -63.01
N ARG A 799 -26.16 27.71 -64.08
CA ARG A 799 -26.43 28.84 -64.98
C ARG A 799 -27.79 28.73 -65.67
N GLN A 800 -28.18 27.54 -66.09
CA GLN A 800 -29.49 27.32 -66.71
C GLN A 800 -30.63 27.49 -65.70
N LEU A 801 -30.45 26.97 -64.48
CA LEU A 801 -31.38 27.17 -63.37
C LEU A 801 -31.54 28.65 -63.04
N LEU A 802 -30.44 29.39 -62.94
CA LEU A 802 -30.44 30.83 -62.66
C LEU A 802 -31.16 31.63 -63.76
N ASP A 803 -30.93 31.31 -65.05
CA ASP A 803 -31.67 31.94 -66.17
C ASP A 803 -33.18 31.63 -66.10
N ASN A 804 -33.54 30.39 -65.80
CA ASN A 804 -34.95 29.99 -65.65
C ASN A 804 -35.62 30.67 -64.44
N LEU A 805 -34.92 30.79 -63.30
CA LEU A 805 -35.41 31.50 -62.11
C LEU A 805 -35.61 32.99 -62.37
N ILE A 806 -34.66 33.64 -63.02
CA ILE A 806 -34.80 35.06 -63.42
C ILE A 806 -36.00 35.23 -64.33
N LYS A 807 -36.18 34.32 -65.31
CA LYS A 807 -37.33 34.36 -66.20
C LYS A 807 -38.66 34.20 -65.46
N LEU A 808 -38.76 33.24 -64.54
CA LEU A 808 -39.95 33.05 -63.70
C LEU A 808 -40.24 34.28 -62.82
N SER A 809 -39.20 34.90 -62.25
CA SER A 809 -39.31 36.14 -61.49
C SER A 809 -39.90 37.28 -62.34
N VAL A 810 -39.42 37.46 -63.57
CA VAL A 810 -39.92 38.46 -64.52
C VAL A 810 -41.35 38.14 -64.98
N ASP A 811 -41.66 36.87 -65.27
CA ASP A 811 -43.02 36.44 -65.64
C ASP A 811 -44.00 36.69 -64.48
N GLN A 812 -43.58 36.44 -63.24
CA GLN A 812 -44.36 36.70 -62.02
C GLN A 812 -44.58 38.20 -61.78
N GLU A 813 -43.56 39.04 -62.00
CA GLU A 813 -43.66 40.51 -61.92
C GLU A 813 -44.63 41.06 -62.97
N SER A 814 -44.50 40.60 -64.23
CA SER A 814 -45.40 41.00 -65.31
C SER A 814 -46.85 40.64 -64.99
N LEU A 815 -47.08 39.42 -64.50
CA LEU A 815 -48.40 38.95 -64.11
C LEU A 815 -48.98 39.76 -62.94
N MET A 816 -48.16 40.07 -61.93
CA MET A 816 -48.55 40.88 -60.78
C MET A 816 -48.99 42.29 -61.23
N ASP A 817 -48.25 42.92 -62.14
CA ASP A 817 -48.57 44.25 -62.64
C ASP A 817 -49.82 44.28 -63.53
N GLU A 818 -50.05 43.23 -64.33
CA GLU A 818 -51.31 43.07 -65.07
C GLU A 818 -52.50 42.84 -64.13
N LEU A 819 -52.31 42.07 -63.05
CA LEU A 819 -53.34 41.76 -62.06
C LEU A 819 -53.77 43.00 -61.28
N LYS A 820 -52.82 43.84 -60.81
CA LYS A 820 -53.10 45.12 -60.12
C LYS A 820 -54.02 46.03 -60.92
N ASN A 821 -53.91 46.00 -62.25
CA ASN A 821 -54.67 46.86 -63.16
C ASN A 821 -55.99 46.22 -63.67
N THR A 822 -56.25 44.96 -63.32
CA THR A 822 -57.40 44.19 -63.82
C THR A 822 -58.50 44.09 -62.77
N LYS A 823 -59.74 44.42 -63.15
CA LYS A 823 -60.90 44.23 -62.25
C LYS A 823 -61.32 42.75 -62.21
N THR A 824 -61.80 42.29 -61.06
CA THR A 824 -62.22 40.89 -60.84
C THR A 824 -63.26 40.40 -61.87
N ASN A 825 -64.14 41.27 -62.36
CA ASN A 825 -65.19 40.92 -63.34
C ASN A 825 -64.73 40.95 -64.81
N ASN A 826 -63.47 41.28 -65.09
CA ASN A 826 -62.93 41.29 -66.45
C ASN A 826 -62.67 39.84 -66.92
N PRO A 827 -63.08 39.43 -68.14
CA PRO A 827 -62.73 38.13 -68.71
C PRO A 827 -61.23 37.82 -68.67
N LYS A 828 -60.36 38.83 -68.85
CA LYS A 828 -58.90 38.69 -68.78
C LYS A 828 -58.42 38.15 -67.42
N TYR A 829 -59.20 38.31 -66.34
CA TYR A 829 -58.87 37.78 -65.02
C TYR A 829 -58.68 36.25 -65.02
N VAL A 830 -59.47 35.52 -65.82
CA VAL A 830 -59.35 34.07 -65.96
C VAL A 830 -58.06 33.70 -66.68
N ASP A 831 -57.66 34.49 -67.69
CA ASP A 831 -56.39 34.31 -68.39
C ASP A 831 -55.20 34.57 -67.46
N LEU A 832 -55.28 35.57 -66.58
CA LEU A 832 -54.25 35.84 -65.56
C LEU A 832 -54.14 34.69 -64.55
N MET A 833 -55.26 34.09 -64.15
CA MET A 833 -55.23 32.88 -63.33
C MET A 833 -54.56 31.71 -64.05
N ALA A 834 -54.86 31.51 -65.33
CA ALA A 834 -54.21 30.48 -66.14
C ALA A 834 -52.70 30.74 -66.30
N ASN A 835 -52.29 32.01 -66.40
CA ASN A 835 -50.87 32.38 -66.41
C ASN A 835 -50.20 32.10 -65.06
N GLN A 836 -50.86 32.36 -63.93
CA GLN A 836 -50.32 31.97 -62.61
C GLN A 836 -50.15 30.45 -62.50
N GLN A 837 -51.12 29.68 -63.01
CA GLN A 837 -51.05 28.22 -63.05
C GLN A 837 -49.89 27.75 -63.94
N LYS A 838 -49.66 28.43 -65.07
CA LYS A 838 -48.50 28.17 -65.92
C LYS A 838 -47.18 28.44 -65.20
N ILE A 839 -47.06 29.54 -64.44
CA ILE A 839 -45.88 29.82 -63.61
C ILE A 839 -45.67 28.70 -62.60
N LYS A 840 -46.73 28.15 -61.99
CA LYS A 840 -46.63 26.97 -61.11
C LYS A 840 -46.04 25.76 -61.84
N GLU A 841 -46.55 25.45 -63.03
CA GLU A 841 -46.10 24.32 -63.84
C GLU A 841 -44.65 24.50 -64.31
N ASP A 842 -44.27 25.70 -64.75
CA ASP A 842 -42.90 26.03 -65.16
C ASP A 842 -41.95 26.03 -63.93
N ASN A 843 -42.42 26.46 -62.75
CA ASN A 843 -41.65 26.39 -61.50
C ASN A 843 -41.32 24.96 -61.10
N LYS A 844 -42.25 24.02 -61.28
CA LYS A 844 -42.04 22.61 -60.96
C LYS A 844 -40.82 22.03 -61.70
N ILE A 845 -40.62 22.43 -62.96
CA ILE A 845 -39.44 21.99 -63.73
C ILE A 845 -38.14 22.53 -63.13
N VAL A 846 -38.15 23.77 -62.66
CA VAL A 846 -37.00 24.41 -62.01
C VAL A 846 -36.76 23.81 -60.63
N GLU A 847 -37.81 23.53 -59.88
CA GLU A 847 -37.77 22.80 -58.61
C GLU A 847 -37.11 21.42 -58.78
N ASP A 848 -37.63 20.59 -59.69
CA ASP A 848 -37.10 19.23 -59.93
C ASP A 848 -35.62 19.28 -60.36
N SER A 849 -35.27 20.25 -61.22
CA SER A 849 -33.89 20.45 -61.67
C SER A 849 -32.96 20.95 -60.55
N LEU A 850 -33.47 21.80 -59.65
CA LEU A 850 -32.73 22.29 -58.50
C LEU A 850 -32.48 21.18 -57.48
N TYR A 851 -33.47 20.35 -57.19
CA TYR A 851 -33.31 19.20 -56.29
C TYR A 851 -32.34 18.16 -56.87
N ALA A 852 -32.45 17.82 -58.16
CA ALA A 852 -31.50 16.92 -58.82
C ALA A 852 -30.06 17.44 -58.73
N LEU A 853 -29.87 18.75 -58.87
CA LEU A 853 -28.55 19.36 -58.70
C LEU A 853 -28.09 19.38 -57.23
N ALA A 854 -29.00 19.61 -56.28
CA ALA A 854 -28.70 19.61 -54.85
C ALA A 854 -28.18 18.24 -54.36
N LYS A 855 -28.65 17.13 -54.95
CA LYS A 855 -28.12 15.77 -54.70
C LYS A 855 -26.66 15.56 -55.11
N ARG A 856 -26.09 16.44 -55.95
CA ARG A 856 -24.73 16.33 -56.49
C ARG A 856 -23.76 17.37 -55.94
N VAL A 857 -24.27 18.53 -55.52
CA VAL A 857 -23.47 19.69 -55.12
C VAL A 857 -23.64 19.95 -53.63
N PHE A 858 -22.59 19.70 -52.85
CA PHE A 858 -22.56 19.91 -51.39
C PHE A 858 -22.82 21.38 -51.01
N GLN A 859 -22.31 22.34 -51.81
CA GLN A 859 -22.39 23.77 -51.53
C GLN A 859 -23.81 24.37 -51.63
N ILE A 860 -24.77 23.65 -52.23
CA ILE A 860 -26.16 24.11 -52.26
C ILE A 860 -26.73 24.02 -50.84
N SER A 861 -26.92 25.10 -50.10
CA SER A 861 -27.40 24.99 -48.72
C SER A 861 -28.86 24.54 -48.62
N SER A 862 -29.27 24.00 -47.46
CA SER A 862 -30.70 23.73 -47.15
C SER A 862 -31.58 25.01 -47.21
N THR A 863 -30.94 26.17 -47.17
CA THR A 863 -31.62 27.46 -47.34
C THR A 863 -32.17 27.61 -48.76
N ILE A 864 -31.50 27.06 -49.78
CA ILE A 864 -31.92 27.14 -51.18
C ILE A 864 -33.20 26.32 -51.41
N THR A 865 -33.26 25.09 -50.89
CA THR A 865 -34.47 24.24 -50.98
C THR A 865 -35.64 24.84 -50.21
N ARG A 866 -35.40 25.42 -49.01
CA ARG A 866 -36.41 26.14 -48.23
C ARG A 866 -36.98 27.36 -48.94
N GLU A 867 -36.15 28.12 -49.66
CA GLU A 867 -36.63 29.24 -50.49
C GLU A 867 -37.45 28.75 -51.69
N MET A 868 -37.08 27.62 -52.31
CA MET A 868 -37.89 27.00 -53.38
C MET A 868 -39.26 26.53 -52.85
N GLU A 869 -39.30 25.97 -51.66
CA GLU A 869 -40.56 25.60 -51.03
C GLU A 869 -41.41 26.84 -50.68
N SER A 870 -40.77 27.93 -50.27
CA SER A 870 -41.42 29.22 -50.08
C SER A 870 -42.02 29.76 -51.38
N VAL A 871 -41.35 29.58 -52.52
CA VAL A 871 -41.90 29.88 -53.86
C VAL A 871 -43.17 29.07 -54.11
N ASN A 872 -43.12 27.74 -53.96
CA ASN A 872 -44.25 26.85 -54.19
C ASN A 872 -45.47 27.23 -53.33
N ASN A 873 -45.24 27.44 -52.03
CA ASN A 873 -46.28 27.81 -51.07
C ASN A 873 -46.94 29.14 -51.40
N ASN A 874 -46.15 30.15 -51.76
CA ASN A 874 -46.67 31.46 -52.12
C ASN A 874 -47.42 31.42 -53.45
N ILE A 875 -46.97 30.61 -54.43
CA ILE A 875 -47.70 30.37 -55.68
C ILE A 875 -49.07 29.74 -55.39
N ASP A 876 -49.14 28.73 -54.53
CA ASP A 876 -50.39 28.03 -54.20
C ASP A 876 -51.37 28.89 -53.41
N LYS A 877 -50.85 29.68 -52.46
CA LYS A 877 -51.63 30.70 -51.77
C LYS A 877 -52.13 31.76 -52.76
N SER A 878 -51.30 32.19 -53.71
CA SER A 878 -51.73 33.15 -54.73
C SER A 878 -52.86 32.60 -55.60
N LEU A 879 -52.78 31.34 -56.07
CA LEU A 879 -53.83 30.69 -56.86
C LEU A 879 -55.13 30.53 -56.07
N SER A 880 -55.04 30.15 -54.80
CA SER A 880 -56.19 30.04 -53.90
C SER A 880 -56.88 31.41 -53.73
N GLN A 881 -56.12 32.46 -53.43
CA GLN A 881 -56.65 33.83 -53.30
C GLN A 881 -57.18 34.39 -54.63
N LEU A 882 -56.57 34.03 -55.75
CA LEU A 882 -57.07 34.37 -57.08
C LEU A 882 -58.41 33.69 -57.37
N SER A 883 -58.59 32.43 -56.95
CA SER A 883 -59.85 31.69 -57.09
C SER A 883 -60.99 32.33 -56.28
N GLU A 884 -60.65 32.85 -55.10
CA GLU A 884 -61.56 33.61 -54.22
C GLU A 884 -61.76 35.06 -54.68
N ARG A 885 -61.09 35.48 -55.75
CA ARG A 885 -61.11 36.84 -56.32
C ARG A 885 -60.56 37.92 -55.39
N SER A 886 -59.68 37.54 -54.47
CA SER A 886 -58.98 38.48 -53.58
C SER A 886 -57.66 38.96 -54.18
N ILE A 887 -57.75 40.01 -55.01
CA ILE A 887 -56.61 40.57 -55.75
C ILE A 887 -55.49 41.08 -54.83
N ASN A 888 -55.83 41.71 -53.70
CA ASN A 888 -54.82 42.30 -52.82
C ASN A 888 -54.00 41.22 -52.11
N GLN A 889 -54.65 40.15 -51.65
CA GLN A 889 -53.98 39.02 -50.99
C GLN A 889 -53.18 38.19 -52.01
N ALA A 890 -53.74 37.97 -53.20
CA ALA A 890 -53.01 37.34 -54.31
C ALA A 890 -51.72 38.10 -54.67
N ASN A 891 -51.81 39.42 -54.87
CA ASN A 891 -50.62 40.25 -55.17
C ASN A 891 -49.56 40.21 -54.05
N MET A 892 -49.98 40.17 -52.79
CA MET A 892 -49.05 40.03 -51.67
C MET A 892 -48.26 38.71 -51.77
N TYR A 893 -48.94 37.59 -52.02
CA TYR A 893 -48.26 36.29 -52.20
C TYR A 893 -47.39 36.27 -53.47
N GLN A 894 -47.85 36.84 -54.59
CA GLN A 894 -47.04 36.97 -55.81
C GLN A 894 -45.77 37.80 -55.57
N GLN A 895 -45.82 38.84 -54.73
CA GLN A 895 -44.65 39.62 -54.33
C GLN A 895 -43.68 38.82 -53.46
N LEU A 896 -44.20 37.98 -52.55
CA LEU A 896 -43.36 37.07 -51.76
C LEU A 896 -42.69 36.02 -52.65
N THR A 897 -43.42 35.45 -53.62
CA THR A 897 -42.86 34.55 -54.65
C THR A 897 -41.69 35.21 -55.40
N MET A 898 -41.87 36.46 -55.85
CA MET A 898 -40.81 37.21 -56.54
C MET A 898 -39.60 37.50 -55.63
N THR A 899 -39.83 37.71 -54.33
CA THR A 899 -38.75 37.87 -53.34
C THR A 899 -37.95 36.59 -53.20
N SER A 900 -38.61 35.43 -53.04
CA SER A 900 -37.94 34.15 -52.94
C SER A 900 -37.20 33.76 -54.23
N TYR A 901 -37.73 34.07 -55.43
CA TYR A 901 -36.98 33.88 -56.67
C TYR A 901 -35.68 34.70 -56.71
N ASN A 902 -35.71 35.94 -56.24
CA ASN A 902 -34.52 36.78 -56.21
C ASN A 902 -33.51 36.29 -55.17
N ASN A 903 -33.98 35.82 -54.01
CA ASN A 903 -33.13 35.17 -53.00
C ASN A 903 -32.47 33.92 -53.57
N LEU A 904 -33.23 33.05 -54.23
CA LEU A 904 -32.71 31.85 -54.90
C LEU A 904 -31.66 32.19 -55.95
N ALA A 905 -31.92 33.18 -56.81
CA ALA A 905 -30.97 33.60 -57.82
C ALA A 905 -29.67 34.13 -57.20
N LEU A 906 -29.75 34.87 -56.09
CA LEU A 906 -28.58 35.35 -55.35
C LEU A 906 -27.78 34.20 -54.75
N LEU A 907 -28.45 33.29 -54.02
CA LEU A 907 -27.79 32.15 -53.37
C LEU A 907 -27.14 31.22 -54.39
N LEU A 908 -27.81 30.95 -55.52
CA LEU A 908 -27.24 30.13 -56.59
C LEU A 908 -26.08 30.82 -57.33
N ASP A 909 -26.09 32.15 -57.42
CA ASP A 909 -24.94 32.91 -57.93
C ASP A 909 -23.75 32.81 -56.98
N GLU A 910 -23.97 32.92 -55.67
CA GLU A 910 -22.93 32.75 -54.64
C GLU A 910 -22.32 31.34 -54.70
N VAL A 911 -23.15 30.29 -54.77
CA VAL A 911 -22.69 28.90 -54.97
C VAL A 911 -21.90 28.76 -56.27
N MET A 912 -22.39 29.33 -57.38
CA MET A 912 -21.68 29.31 -58.65
C MET A 912 -20.32 30.03 -58.56
N GLN A 913 -20.24 31.17 -57.86
CA GLN A 913 -18.98 31.89 -57.64
C GLN A 913 -18.00 31.08 -56.79
N GLN A 914 -18.48 30.42 -55.72
CA GLN A 914 -17.68 29.54 -54.89
C GLN A 914 -17.11 28.35 -55.69
N MET A 915 -17.94 27.71 -56.53
CA MET A 915 -17.49 26.64 -57.43
C MET A 915 -16.48 27.15 -58.47
N GLN A 916 -16.65 28.35 -59.02
CA GLN A 916 -15.68 28.96 -59.93
C GLN A 916 -14.34 29.26 -59.24
N GLN A 917 -14.36 29.69 -57.97
CA GLN A 917 -13.15 29.90 -57.18
C GLN A 917 -12.43 28.59 -56.89
N GLN A 918 -13.16 27.53 -56.52
CA GLN A 918 -12.59 26.18 -56.33
C GLN A 918 -11.97 25.66 -57.63
N MET A 919 -12.67 25.71 -58.76
CA MET A 919 -12.11 25.33 -60.07
C MET A 919 -10.85 26.13 -60.45
N ALA A 920 -10.80 27.42 -60.11
CA ALA A 920 -9.63 28.27 -60.38
C ALA A 920 -8.41 27.87 -59.53
N GLN A 921 -8.63 27.31 -58.35
CA GLN A 921 -7.58 26.78 -57.47
C GLN A 921 -7.10 25.39 -57.95
N SER A 922 -8.00 24.57 -58.50
CA SER A 922 -7.76 23.19 -58.93
C SER A 922 -7.15 23.03 -60.33
N MET A 923 -6.74 24.11 -61.01
CA MET A 923 -6.15 24.07 -62.36
C MET A 923 -4.61 24.12 -62.34
N PRO A 924 -3.90 22.98 -62.25
CA PRO A 924 -2.51 22.88 -62.68
C PRO A 924 -2.49 22.81 -64.22
N GLY A 925 -1.86 23.81 -64.84
CA GLY A 925 -1.74 23.90 -66.30
C GLY A 925 -1.18 22.63 -66.93
N SER A 926 -1.98 21.99 -67.78
CA SER A 926 -1.63 20.86 -68.63
C SER A 926 -0.52 21.21 -69.63
N GLN A 927 0.74 20.86 -69.31
CA GLN A 927 1.82 20.62 -70.29
C GLN A 927 2.78 19.54 -69.79
N MET A 928 2.59 18.32 -70.31
CA MET A 928 3.52 17.20 -70.20
C MET A 928 4.90 17.55 -70.81
N CYS A 929 5.95 17.67 -69.97
CA CYS A 929 7.33 17.24 -70.25
C CYS A 929 8.28 17.50 -69.06
N GLN A 930 8.61 16.44 -68.32
CA GLN A 930 9.90 16.14 -67.67
C GLN A 930 10.77 17.30 -67.11
N LYS A 931 10.72 17.49 -65.78
CA LYS A 931 11.92 17.57 -64.91
C LYS A 931 11.50 17.58 -63.41
N PRO A 932 12.11 16.74 -62.56
CA PRO A 932 11.84 16.77 -61.12
C PRO A 932 12.56 17.96 -60.48
N GLY A 933 11.82 18.73 -59.68
CA GLY A 933 12.34 19.84 -58.87
C GLY A 933 11.92 21.21 -59.38
N GLY A 934 10.81 21.72 -58.83
CA GLY A 934 10.35 23.09 -59.03
C GLY A 934 8.91 23.25 -58.56
N GLU A 935 8.73 23.71 -57.32
CA GLU A 935 7.43 24.17 -56.79
C GLU A 935 6.78 25.16 -57.75
N SER A 936 5.59 24.82 -58.25
CA SER A 936 4.76 25.75 -59.02
C SER A 936 3.91 26.56 -58.06
N GLN A 937 4.30 27.82 -57.85
CA GLN A 937 3.52 28.83 -57.13
C GLN A 937 2.46 29.41 -58.06
N LEU A 938 1.20 29.46 -57.60
CA LEU A 938 0.14 30.26 -58.23
C LEU A 938 0.52 31.76 -58.29
N PRO A 939 -0.03 32.51 -59.28
CA PRO A 939 0.04 33.96 -59.30
C PRO A 939 -0.77 34.56 -58.14
N SER A 940 -0.17 35.43 -57.30
CA SER A 940 -0.86 35.98 -56.12
C SER A 940 -1.94 37.01 -56.50
N MET A 941 -2.87 37.33 -55.59
CA MET A 941 -3.83 38.45 -55.73
C MET A 941 -3.16 39.77 -56.20
N GLY A 942 -1.88 39.97 -55.84
CA GLY A 942 -1.07 41.06 -56.36
C GLY A 942 -0.81 40.99 -57.87
N GLU A 943 -0.65 39.81 -58.45
CA GLU A 943 -0.49 39.65 -59.89
C GLU A 943 -1.78 39.94 -60.66
N MET A 944 -2.94 39.57 -60.10
CA MET A 944 -4.25 39.93 -60.67
C MET A 944 -4.48 41.45 -60.63
N GLN A 945 -4.15 42.10 -59.49
CA GLN A 945 -4.18 43.56 -59.36
C GLN A 945 -3.17 44.25 -60.31
N LYS A 946 -2.03 43.62 -60.59
CA LYS A 946 -1.01 44.12 -61.52
C LYS A 946 -1.49 44.06 -62.97
N GLN A 947 -2.18 42.99 -63.35
CA GLN A 947 -2.78 42.85 -64.68
C GLN A 947 -3.89 43.90 -64.91
N LEU A 948 -4.71 44.15 -63.89
CA LEU A 948 -5.73 45.20 -63.93
C LEU A 948 -5.12 46.61 -64.04
N ASN A 949 -4.04 46.87 -63.29
CA ASN A 949 -3.21 48.08 -63.39
C ASN A 949 -2.66 48.31 -64.81
N GLU A 950 -2.16 47.25 -65.45
CA GLU A 950 -1.61 47.31 -66.80
C GLU A 950 -2.69 47.53 -67.87
N GLN A 951 -3.87 46.92 -67.72
CA GLN A 951 -5.03 47.16 -68.58
C GLN A 951 -5.53 48.61 -68.47
N LEU A 952 -5.64 49.15 -67.26
CA LEU A 952 -6.02 50.54 -67.03
C LEU A 952 -4.99 51.54 -67.60
N LYS A 953 -3.69 51.23 -67.50
CA LYS A 953 -2.62 52.05 -68.12
C LYS A 953 -2.65 52.00 -69.66
N LYS A 954 -2.91 50.83 -70.25
CA LYS A 954 -3.09 50.69 -71.71
C LYS A 954 -4.31 51.48 -72.18
N MET A 955 -5.44 51.35 -71.48
CA MET A 955 -6.68 52.07 -71.80
C MET A 955 -6.53 53.59 -71.65
N LYS A 956 -5.78 54.09 -70.65
CA LYS A 956 -5.43 55.51 -70.53
C LYS A 956 -4.54 55.99 -71.68
N GLY A 957 -3.53 55.20 -72.06
CA GLY A 957 -2.67 55.50 -73.22
C GLY A 957 -3.41 55.51 -74.56
N GLU A 958 -4.47 54.70 -74.68
CA GLU A 958 -5.36 54.69 -75.84
C GLU A 958 -6.33 55.89 -75.84
N MET A 959 -6.76 56.38 -74.67
CA MET A 959 -7.53 57.63 -74.53
C MET A 959 -6.70 58.89 -74.89
N GLU A 960 -5.41 58.92 -74.56
CA GLU A 960 -4.53 60.08 -74.82
C GLU A 960 -4.09 60.21 -76.29
N ASN A 961 -4.14 59.12 -77.08
CA ASN A 961 -3.66 59.11 -78.47
C ASN A 961 -4.73 59.34 -79.57
N GLY A 962 -5.99 59.59 -79.23
CA GLY A 962 -6.96 60.22 -80.13
C GLY A 962 -7.29 59.55 -81.48
N GLN A 963 -7.09 58.23 -81.66
CA GLN A 963 -7.46 57.51 -82.89
C GLN A 963 -8.63 56.53 -82.74
N GLN A 964 -9.78 56.99 -83.28
CA GLN A 964 -10.93 56.31 -83.92
C GLN A 964 -11.71 55.12 -83.30
N LYS A 965 -13.01 55.41 -83.11
CA LYS A 965 -14.21 54.71 -83.64
C LYS A 965 -14.44 53.23 -83.29
N GLY A 966 -15.22 53.03 -82.22
CA GLY A 966 -16.06 51.86 -81.92
C GLY A 966 -16.90 52.18 -80.67
N SER A 967 -18.16 51.73 -80.60
CA SER A 967 -19.24 52.21 -79.71
C SER A 967 -18.89 52.52 -78.24
N LYS A 968 -19.48 53.60 -77.68
CA LYS A 968 -19.50 53.93 -76.24
C LYS A 968 -20.03 52.80 -75.34
N GLU A 969 -20.76 51.82 -75.91
CA GLU A 969 -21.22 50.60 -75.24
C GLU A 969 -20.11 49.59 -74.99
N GLY A 970 -19.11 49.46 -75.87
CA GLY A 970 -18.00 48.53 -75.68
C GLY A 970 -17.09 48.94 -74.53
N MET A 971 -16.74 50.22 -74.44
CA MET A 971 -15.87 50.74 -73.39
C MET A 971 -16.58 50.84 -72.02
N SER A 972 -17.90 51.02 -72.00
CA SER A 972 -18.68 50.95 -70.75
C SER A 972 -18.84 49.51 -70.24
N LYS A 973 -18.92 48.53 -71.15
CA LYS A 973 -18.92 47.10 -70.80
C LYS A 973 -17.57 46.67 -70.23
N GLU A 974 -16.47 47.13 -70.84
CA GLU A 974 -15.11 46.82 -70.41
C GLU A 974 -14.75 47.49 -69.06
N LEU A 975 -15.22 48.72 -68.83
CA LEU A 975 -15.12 49.39 -67.52
C LEU A 975 -16.01 48.73 -66.46
N ALA A 976 -17.22 48.26 -66.81
CA ALA A 976 -18.09 47.53 -65.89
C ALA A 976 -17.50 46.16 -65.52
N GLU A 977 -16.89 45.46 -66.48
CA GLU A 977 -16.18 44.20 -66.24
C GLU A 977 -14.93 44.41 -65.34
N MET A 978 -14.22 45.53 -65.52
CA MET A 978 -13.11 45.90 -64.63
C MET A 978 -13.58 46.33 -63.24
N ALA A 979 -14.71 47.04 -63.13
CA ALA A 979 -15.31 47.36 -61.83
C ALA A 979 -15.76 46.09 -61.11
N ALA A 980 -16.39 45.15 -61.81
CA ALA A 980 -16.78 43.85 -61.25
C ALA A 980 -15.57 43.02 -60.78
N LYS A 981 -14.47 43.01 -61.55
CA LYS A 981 -13.21 42.36 -61.13
C LYS A 981 -12.60 43.05 -59.89
N GLN A 982 -12.64 44.38 -59.84
CA GLN A 982 -12.16 45.15 -58.69
C GLN A 982 -13.03 44.91 -57.43
N ALA A 983 -14.36 44.79 -57.60
CA ALA A 983 -15.32 44.48 -56.55
C ALA A 983 -15.13 43.05 -56.01
N ALA A 984 -14.94 42.06 -56.90
CA ALA A 984 -14.67 40.67 -56.50
C ALA A 984 -13.38 40.56 -55.67
N ILE A 985 -12.31 41.27 -56.06
CA ILE A 985 -11.07 41.31 -55.28
C ILE A 985 -11.33 42.01 -53.93
N ARG A 986 -12.10 43.11 -53.90
CA ARG A 986 -12.45 43.82 -52.66
C ARG A 986 -13.25 42.93 -51.70
N ASP A 987 -14.23 42.19 -52.20
CA ASP A 987 -15.09 41.34 -51.39
C ASP A 987 -14.33 40.13 -50.83
N ALA A 988 -13.46 39.52 -51.64
CA ALA A 988 -12.52 38.50 -51.16
C ALA A 988 -11.60 39.02 -50.04
N LEU A 989 -11.10 40.26 -50.15
CA LEU A 989 -10.31 40.89 -49.09
C LEU A 989 -11.13 41.21 -47.83
N GLN A 990 -12.42 41.56 -47.98
CA GLN A 990 -13.31 41.80 -46.85
C GLN A 990 -13.67 40.50 -46.12
N GLN A 991 -13.86 39.41 -46.85
CA GLN A 991 -14.09 38.08 -46.29
C GLN A 991 -12.84 37.58 -45.56
N MET A 992 -11.67 37.70 -46.19
CA MET A 992 -10.38 37.40 -45.56
C MET A 992 -10.13 38.26 -44.30
N ALA A 993 -10.51 39.55 -44.33
CA ALA A 993 -10.42 40.42 -43.16
C ALA A 993 -11.40 40.04 -42.03
N LYS A 994 -12.59 39.50 -42.37
CA LYS A 994 -13.56 38.99 -41.39
C LYS A 994 -13.08 37.68 -40.75
N GLU A 995 -12.52 36.78 -41.55
CA GLU A 995 -11.94 35.51 -41.09
C GLU A 995 -10.74 35.70 -40.16
N LEU A 996 -9.93 36.73 -40.39
CA LEU A 996 -8.77 37.08 -39.55
C LEU A 996 -9.14 37.64 -38.17
N GLY A 997 -10.39 38.04 -37.92
CA GLY A 997 -10.89 38.45 -36.60
C GLY A 997 -10.39 39.81 -36.07
N GLY A 998 -11.30 40.62 -35.53
CA GLY A 998 -11.02 41.98 -35.06
C GLY A 998 -10.36 42.08 -33.67
N GLY A 999 -9.08 41.72 -33.55
CA GLY A 999 -8.29 41.79 -32.30
C GLY A 999 -7.13 42.80 -32.31
N ASN A 1000 -6.35 42.85 -31.22
CA ASN A 1000 -5.03 43.53 -31.17
C ASN A 1000 -3.85 42.57 -31.43
N THR A 1001 -4.15 41.37 -31.95
CA THR A 1001 -3.21 40.34 -32.41
C THR A 1001 -2.60 40.70 -33.77
N GLU A 1002 -1.62 39.93 -34.26
CA GLU A 1002 -1.07 40.12 -35.62
C GLU A 1002 -2.15 39.95 -36.69
N ASP A 1003 -3.10 39.03 -36.49
CA ASP A 1003 -4.28 38.86 -37.36
C ASP A 1003 -5.16 40.12 -37.39
N GLY A 1004 -5.34 40.80 -36.25
CA GLY A 1004 -6.10 42.05 -36.19
C GLY A 1004 -5.39 43.24 -36.85
N LYS A 1005 -4.05 43.21 -36.96
CA LYS A 1005 -3.29 44.20 -37.74
C LYS A 1005 -3.38 43.93 -39.24
N LEU A 1006 -3.29 42.65 -39.64
CA LEU A 1006 -3.47 42.21 -41.03
C LEU A 1006 -4.91 42.48 -41.49
N ALA A 1007 -5.91 42.14 -40.69
CA ALA A 1007 -7.32 42.45 -40.96
C ALA A 1007 -7.54 43.96 -41.17
N LYS A 1008 -6.96 44.82 -40.33
CA LYS A 1008 -7.00 46.29 -40.53
C LYS A 1008 -6.29 46.73 -41.80
N GLN A 1009 -5.18 46.09 -42.18
CA GLN A 1009 -4.48 46.38 -43.43
C GLN A 1009 -5.31 45.97 -44.65
N LEU A 1010 -5.91 44.77 -44.64
CA LEU A 1010 -6.82 44.30 -45.69
C LEU A 1010 -8.07 45.18 -45.82
N GLN A 1011 -8.62 45.64 -44.69
CA GLN A 1011 -9.76 46.56 -44.66
C GLN A 1011 -9.41 47.95 -45.25
N GLN A 1012 -8.20 48.46 -44.98
CA GLN A 1012 -7.69 49.68 -45.62
C GLN A 1012 -7.44 49.50 -47.13
N ILE A 1013 -7.08 48.30 -47.58
CA ILE A 1013 -6.96 47.99 -49.01
C ILE A 1013 -8.35 47.99 -49.65
N ALA A 1014 -9.33 47.34 -49.02
CA ALA A 1014 -10.71 47.30 -49.48
C ALA A 1014 -11.35 48.70 -49.60
N GLU A 1015 -11.12 49.60 -48.64
CA GLU A 1015 -11.60 51.00 -48.73
C GLU A 1015 -10.98 51.77 -49.92
N LYS A 1016 -9.70 51.54 -50.21
CA LYS A 1016 -9.03 52.16 -51.38
C LYS A 1016 -9.53 51.54 -52.69
N MET A 1017 -9.87 50.26 -52.70
CA MET A 1017 -10.45 49.59 -53.85
C MET A 1017 -11.85 50.14 -54.15
N ASP A 1018 -12.66 50.37 -53.11
CA ASP A 1018 -14.00 50.98 -53.20
C ASP A 1018 -13.97 52.37 -53.86
N GLN A 1019 -13.04 53.24 -53.43
CA GLN A 1019 -12.84 54.55 -54.06
C GLN A 1019 -12.35 54.43 -55.52
N THR A 1020 -11.60 53.37 -55.82
CA THR A 1020 -11.11 53.11 -57.20
C THR A 1020 -12.25 52.63 -58.09
N GLU A 1021 -13.15 51.81 -57.55
CA GLU A 1021 -14.37 51.35 -58.21
C GLU A 1021 -15.30 52.54 -58.52
N GLU A 1022 -15.51 53.44 -57.55
CA GLU A 1022 -16.28 54.67 -57.76
C GLU A 1022 -15.70 55.53 -58.89
N ASP A 1023 -14.37 55.66 -58.96
CA ASP A 1023 -13.66 56.36 -60.04
C ASP A 1023 -13.83 55.64 -61.40
N ILE A 1024 -13.80 54.29 -61.44
CA ILE A 1024 -14.00 53.48 -62.66
C ILE A 1024 -15.44 53.59 -63.17
N VAL A 1025 -16.44 53.47 -62.28
CA VAL A 1025 -17.87 53.57 -62.59
C VAL A 1025 -18.23 54.97 -63.10
N ASN A 1026 -17.62 56.01 -62.52
CA ASN A 1026 -17.78 57.40 -62.96
C ASN A 1026 -16.91 57.77 -64.18
N LYS A 1027 -16.15 56.82 -64.74
CA LYS A 1027 -15.29 56.98 -65.93
C LYS A 1027 -14.15 57.99 -65.74
N LEU A 1028 -13.65 58.15 -64.52
CA LEU A 1028 -12.61 59.09 -64.13
C LEU A 1028 -11.24 58.40 -64.00
N LEU A 1029 -10.53 58.23 -65.12
CA LEU A 1029 -9.16 57.68 -65.17
C LEU A 1029 -8.09 58.74 -64.81
N SER A 1030 -8.09 59.20 -63.55
CA SER A 1030 -7.15 60.22 -63.07
C SER A 1030 -5.74 59.66 -62.77
N ASP A 1031 -4.71 60.53 -62.75
CA ASP A 1031 -3.37 60.14 -62.27
C ASP A 1031 -3.37 59.74 -60.78
N GLU A 1032 -4.33 60.26 -60.02
CA GLU A 1032 -4.52 59.94 -58.60
C GLU A 1032 -5.10 58.52 -58.42
N MET A 1033 -6.06 58.14 -59.26
CA MET A 1033 -6.60 56.77 -59.33
C MET A 1033 -5.50 55.75 -59.67
N LEU A 1034 -4.64 56.04 -60.67
CA LEU A 1034 -3.52 55.15 -61.01
C LEU A 1034 -2.49 55.00 -59.89
N LYS A 1035 -2.21 56.09 -59.15
CA LYS A 1035 -1.36 56.01 -57.95
C LYS A 1035 -2.00 55.18 -56.84
N ARG A 1036 -3.32 55.31 -56.64
CA ARG A 1036 -4.09 54.51 -55.68
C ARG A 1036 -4.05 53.03 -56.04
N GLN A 1037 -4.21 52.70 -57.32
CA GLN A 1037 -4.09 51.34 -57.86
C GLN A 1037 -2.67 50.75 -57.71
N GLN A 1038 -1.62 51.57 -57.81
CA GLN A 1038 -0.25 51.14 -57.52
C GLN A 1038 0.00 50.91 -56.02
N ASP A 1039 -0.56 51.75 -55.15
CA ASP A 1039 -0.47 51.61 -53.70
C ASP A 1039 -1.26 50.39 -53.18
N ILE A 1040 -2.43 50.11 -53.77
CA ILE A 1040 -3.21 48.89 -53.56
C ILE A 1040 -2.35 47.66 -53.91
N LEU A 1041 -1.69 47.67 -55.08
CA LEU A 1041 -0.80 46.60 -55.50
C LEU A 1041 0.37 46.39 -54.53
N THR A 1042 1.04 47.46 -54.09
CA THR A 1042 2.15 47.36 -53.13
C THR A 1042 1.69 46.76 -51.80
N ARG A 1043 0.55 47.19 -51.27
CA ARG A 1043 0.00 46.67 -50.01
C ARG A 1043 -0.49 45.23 -50.12
N LEU A 1044 -1.01 44.81 -51.27
CA LEU A 1044 -1.38 43.42 -51.53
C LEU A 1044 -0.16 42.51 -51.57
N LEU A 1045 0.96 42.98 -52.12
CA LEU A 1045 2.22 42.22 -52.11
C LEU A 1045 2.79 42.11 -50.68
N GLU A 1046 2.74 43.17 -49.89
CA GLU A 1046 3.13 43.14 -48.46
C GLU A 1046 2.23 42.20 -47.62
N ALA A 1047 0.92 42.15 -47.91
CA ALA A 1047 -0.02 41.23 -47.26
C ALA A 1047 0.23 39.76 -47.65
N ALA A 1048 0.55 39.49 -48.92
CA ALA A 1048 0.87 38.15 -49.41
C ALA A 1048 2.19 37.61 -48.81
N ASP A 1049 3.19 38.48 -48.63
CA ASP A 1049 4.44 38.12 -47.94
C ASP A 1049 4.19 37.79 -46.46
N SER A 1050 3.28 38.53 -45.79
CA SER A 1050 2.87 38.28 -44.40
C SER A 1050 2.08 36.97 -44.24
N GLU A 1051 1.25 36.61 -45.23
CA GLU A 1051 0.52 35.33 -45.26
C GLU A 1051 1.47 34.13 -45.48
N ARG A 1052 2.50 34.29 -46.31
CA ARG A 1052 3.52 33.25 -46.55
C ARG A 1052 4.35 32.94 -45.31
N GLU A 1053 4.77 33.96 -44.55
CA GLU A 1053 5.47 33.74 -43.27
C GLU A 1053 4.60 32.99 -42.24
N ARG A 1054 3.27 33.16 -42.31
CA ARG A 1054 2.29 32.46 -41.46
C ARG A 1054 2.09 30.98 -41.83
N LYS A 1055 2.15 30.60 -43.12
CA LYS A 1055 2.04 29.18 -43.56
C LYS A 1055 3.19 28.31 -43.04
N THR A 1056 4.37 28.89 -42.80
CA THR A 1056 5.51 28.21 -42.15
C THR A 1056 5.38 28.08 -40.63
N ASP A 1057 4.55 28.90 -39.96
CA ASP A 1057 4.29 28.82 -38.51
C ASP A 1057 3.05 27.95 -38.17
N ASN A 1058 2.13 27.74 -39.13
CA ASN A 1058 0.89 26.97 -38.94
C ASN A 1058 1.09 25.44 -38.83
N GLU A 1059 2.29 24.89 -39.05
CA GLU A 1059 2.62 23.51 -38.64
C GLU A 1059 2.56 23.33 -37.10
N ARG A 1060 2.35 24.40 -36.34
CA ARG A 1060 1.89 24.38 -34.95
C ARG A 1060 0.75 25.37 -34.71
N GLN A 1061 -0.48 25.00 -35.08
CA GLN A 1061 -1.64 25.58 -34.41
C GLN A 1061 -1.80 24.94 -33.03
N SER A 1062 -1.28 25.60 -31.98
CA SER A 1062 -1.75 25.28 -30.62
C SER A 1062 -3.12 25.93 -30.46
N ASN A 1063 -4.18 25.13 -30.46
CA ASN A 1063 -5.42 25.55 -29.83
C ASN A 1063 -5.06 26.00 -28.41
N THR A 1064 -5.32 27.26 -28.08
CA THR A 1064 -5.16 27.71 -26.69
C THR A 1064 -6.14 26.87 -25.90
N ALA A 1065 -5.62 25.99 -25.05
CA ALA A 1065 -6.44 25.19 -24.16
C ALA A 1065 -7.36 26.14 -23.41
N LYS A 1066 -8.65 26.15 -23.75
CA LYS A 1066 -9.65 26.46 -22.74
C LYS A 1066 -9.38 25.37 -21.72
N GLU A 1067 -8.90 25.77 -20.55
CA GLU A 1067 -8.80 24.91 -19.38
C GLU A 1067 -10.25 24.56 -19.03
N VAL A 1068 -10.82 23.60 -19.76
CA VAL A 1068 -12.09 22.99 -19.41
C VAL A 1068 -11.70 22.17 -18.19
N ASN A 1069 -11.98 22.71 -17.00
CA ASN A 1069 -12.13 21.87 -15.83
C ASN A 1069 -13.30 20.94 -16.14
N ARG A 1070 -13.01 19.83 -16.82
CA ARG A 1070 -13.97 18.77 -17.11
C ARG A 1070 -14.26 18.12 -15.76
N GLU A 1071 -15.45 18.42 -15.24
CA GLU A 1071 -15.96 17.82 -14.02
C GLU A 1071 -16.09 16.31 -14.22
N LEU A 1072 -16.03 15.54 -13.13
CA LEU A 1072 -16.21 14.10 -13.17
C LEU A 1072 -17.48 13.76 -13.96
N PRO A 1073 -17.44 12.81 -14.92
CA PRO A 1073 -18.62 12.39 -15.67
C PRO A 1073 -19.82 12.15 -14.74
N PRO A 1074 -21.06 12.51 -15.14
CA PRO A 1074 -22.25 12.39 -14.29
C PRO A 1074 -22.41 10.99 -13.66
N ALA A 1075 -22.00 9.94 -14.38
CA ALA A 1075 -21.99 8.56 -13.89
C ALA A 1075 -21.02 8.35 -12.70
N ILE A 1076 -19.84 8.99 -12.72
CA ILE A 1076 -18.89 8.95 -11.61
C ILE A 1076 -19.40 9.79 -10.44
N GLU A 1077 -19.98 10.95 -10.70
CA GLU A 1077 -20.58 11.77 -9.64
C GLU A 1077 -21.76 11.06 -8.96
N GLU A 1078 -22.60 10.36 -9.73
CA GLU A 1078 -23.72 9.56 -9.21
C GLU A 1078 -23.23 8.31 -8.46
N TYR A 1079 -22.19 7.63 -8.95
CA TYR A 1079 -21.54 6.53 -8.24
C TYR A 1079 -20.94 6.99 -6.91
N ILE A 1080 -20.20 8.12 -6.91
CA ILE A 1080 -19.64 8.73 -5.71
C ILE A 1080 -20.76 9.16 -4.76
N LYS A 1081 -21.83 9.78 -5.26
CA LYS A 1081 -23.01 10.14 -4.45
C LYS A 1081 -23.69 8.92 -3.85
N LYS A 1082 -23.92 7.83 -4.61
CA LYS A 1082 -24.49 6.57 -4.12
C LYS A 1082 -23.59 5.95 -3.05
N ARG A 1083 -22.29 5.87 -3.27
CA ARG A 1083 -21.33 5.30 -2.31
C ARG A 1083 -21.16 6.16 -1.05
N ASN A 1084 -21.09 7.48 -1.19
CA ASN A 1084 -21.13 8.40 -0.06
C ASN A 1084 -22.45 8.31 0.69
N SER A 1085 -23.57 8.12 -0.02
CA SER A 1085 -24.88 7.91 0.59
C SER A 1085 -24.99 6.57 1.31
N GLU A 1086 -24.31 5.51 0.87
CA GLU A 1086 -24.20 4.24 1.60
C GLU A 1086 -23.40 4.41 2.89
N ILE A 1087 -22.26 5.12 2.85
CA ILE A 1087 -21.46 5.47 4.03
C ILE A 1087 -22.27 6.35 5.00
N ASP A 1088 -23.05 7.29 4.50
CA ASP A 1088 -23.93 8.13 5.32
C ASP A 1088 -25.18 7.37 5.81
N LEU A 1089 -25.65 6.33 5.10
CA LEU A 1089 -26.68 5.38 5.56
C LEU A 1089 -26.17 4.59 6.78
N PHE A 1090 -24.89 4.16 6.76
CA PHE A 1090 -24.23 3.53 7.91
C PHE A 1090 -23.98 4.50 9.07
N LYS A 1091 -23.83 5.81 8.82
CA LYS A 1091 -23.79 6.84 9.88
C LYS A 1091 -25.18 7.16 10.45
N THR A 1092 -26.25 7.03 9.68
CA THR A 1092 -27.62 7.44 10.06
C THR A 1092 -28.47 6.31 10.62
N MET A 1093 -28.20 5.05 10.27
CA MET A 1093 -28.84 3.90 10.90
C MET A 1093 -27.98 3.37 12.06
N SER A 1094 -28.11 3.98 13.23
CA SER A 1094 -27.73 3.30 14.48
C SER A 1094 -28.85 2.31 14.85
N PRO A 1095 -28.64 0.99 14.83
CA PRO A 1095 -29.65 0.06 15.31
C PRO A 1095 -29.70 0.14 16.84
N GLU A 1096 -30.76 0.76 17.37
CA GLU A 1096 -31.24 0.70 18.77
C GLU A 1096 -30.16 0.50 19.87
N LEU A 1097 -29.13 1.35 19.92
CA LEU A 1097 -28.18 1.33 21.04
C LEU A 1097 -28.76 2.05 22.26
N LYS A 1098 -28.66 1.42 23.44
CA LYS A 1098 -29.09 2.00 24.73
C LYS A 1098 -28.35 3.32 25.02
N PRO A 1099 -28.97 4.28 25.73
CA PRO A 1099 -28.44 5.65 25.93
C PRO A 1099 -27.00 5.74 26.45
N PHE A 1100 -26.56 4.74 27.23
CA PHE A 1100 -25.18 4.65 27.74
C PHE A 1100 -24.13 4.51 26.62
N TYR A 1101 -24.39 3.68 25.62
CA TYR A 1101 -23.46 3.48 24.49
C TYR A 1101 -23.50 4.66 23.50
N LYS A 1102 -24.64 5.36 23.41
CA LYS A 1102 -24.75 6.59 22.62
C LYS A 1102 -23.86 7.71 23.18
N ASN A 1103 -23.84 7.91 24.49
CA ASN A 1103 -22.96 8.91 25.13
C ASN A 1103 -21.48 8.57 24.97
N LEU A 1104 -21.11 7.29 25.05
CA LEU A 1104 -19.73 6.84 24.84
C LEU A 1104 -19.26 7.04 23.40
N VAL A 1105 -20.15 6.81 22.43
CA VAL A 1105 -19.89 7.05 21.01
C VAL A 1105 -19.83 8.55 20.70
N GLU A 1106 -20.71 9.37 21.28
CA GLU A 1106 -20.64 10.83 21.16
C GLU A 1106 -19.40 11.43 21.84
N GLU A 1107 -18.95 10.90 22.98
CA GLU A 1107 -17.67 11.28 23.61
C GLU A 1107 -16.47 10.85 22.74
N TYR A 1108 -16.52 9.65 22.16
CA TYR A 1108 -15.48 9.16 21.26
C TYR A 1108 -15.36 10.02 19.99
N PHE A 1109 -16.48 10.36 19.33
CA PHE A 1109 -16.46 11.24 18.15
C PHE A 1109 -16.10 12.69 18.49
N ARG A 1110 -16.50 13.22 19.66
CA ARG A 1110 -16.02 14.52 20.14
C ARG A 1110 -14.53 14.55 20.46
N SER A 1111 -13.94 13.40 20.79
CA SER A 1111 -12.49 13.27 21.01
C SER A 1111 -11.68 13.19 19.71
N ILE A 1112 -12.32 12.84 18.59
CA ILE A 1112 -11.71 12.81 17.24
C ILE A 1112 -11.81 14.17 16.55
N SER A 1113 -12.78 15.02 16.92
CA SER A 1113 -13.01 16.34 16.30
C SER A 1113 -12.26 17.51 16.97
N LYS A 1114 -11.09 17.28 17.58
CA LYS A 1114 -10.27 18.33 18.17
C LYS A 1114 -8.79 18.18 17.87
#